data_AF-A0AAV9GLC5-F1
#
_entry.id   AF-A0AAV9GLC5-F1
#
_cell.length_a   1.000
_cell.length_b   1.000
_cell.length_c   1.000
_cell.angle_alpha   90.00
_cell.angle_beta   90.00
_cell.angle_gamma   90.00
#
_symmetry.space_group_name_H-M   'P 1'
#
loop_
_entity.id
_entity.type
_entity.pdbx_description
1 polymer ?
#
loop_
_entity_poly.entity_id
_entity_poly.type
_entity_poly.pdbx_seq_one_letter_code
_entity_poly.pdbx_strand_id
1 'polypeptide(L)'
;MSLSNDKPAVSHESLLAKELSDYRPRRTRRYAAINVLLLSWEDDDIGVADEISALGDMFRHDFNYAVWPYKIPSQDAETSLNLTIARFVSSFGREDSLIVVYYGGHGGPKVATKSPCTWAAQIVGGPSLDWSVIQPQLTALASCDVVILLDCCYAGQAARGRTSRYVELLAATDKDQMTSTGNHKWPSFTKVLLAEMKAMLSRDGLVVLPALHSRVVEESAGLLRQPFYVCLSGRDGSAGSIKLSKFGESVSASNPSASLGSVCLRLSLVDSFDVDASAALVKWLTRDSPSSIRDIQLVDQALSDAQEARNLCEYLVPSGRKCQSLTRSATGQVPPPIRSDRGQQETKRMEGELPRALSRVLLGGLMPSSTPTIDGILSAVNQATANLVSFVTDSLGDLNSATAQTLQQHHQQTTSTNQTSSNPIMDDLRSRISMRLALLSNNPPSAPISVSFSDTPSKQQRLRIGKSSDTPVIVEYVYYDESEQQENAQKHLWHQANRILALHSEPKTPFFRSLHGIGLLRETLCGPRYGFVYSLPSHLAGTKPLKFTLLSDLLAQLKAVPLEARIATARALCDAVLHLHSIGWYHKNLRSANVLIFGTSETEVESKGEEQRNKENSTNWDLTNPYLIGFDCSRPSDAETRNTVDFSIKDNIYRHPERWGRSARFDKRHDLYALGIILLELGCWRMLPNMDAKRRGFQDVRDPGVFHDFLLKTAAEKLPHAAGTRYSWAAMACLAKAHPQIEGEEGWRWQKMVRETVLECLDVGPVST
;
A
#
# COMPACT_ATOMS: atom_id res chain seq x y z
N MET A 1 -6.72 -19.79 38.04
CA MET A 1 -6.64 -18.49 37.31
C MET A 1 -5.25 -18.38 36.71
N SER A 2 -5.04 -18.90 35.50
CA SER A 2 -3.81 -18.70 34.73
C SER A 2 -4.13 -17.70 33.62
N LEU A 3 -3.57 -16.50 33.73
CA LEU A 3 -3.62 -15.49 32.67
C LEU A 3 -2.70 -15.95 31.53
N SER A 4 -3.29 -16.46 30.46
CA SER A 4 -2.62 -16.70 29.18
C SER A 4 -2.30 -15.36 28.54
N ASN A 5 -1.03 -14.98 28.61
CA ASN A 5 -0.49 -13.75 28.06
C ASN A 5 -0.07 -13.99 26.60
N ASP A 6 -1.03 -14.32 25.72
CA ASP A 6 -0.79 -14.42 24.28
C ASP A 6 -0.90 -13.02 23.67
N LYS A 7 0.23 -12.30 23.67
CA LYS A 7 0.38 -11.13 22.79
C LYS A 7 0.63 -11.63 21.36
N PRO A 8 -0.12 -11.15 20.35
CA PRO A 8 0.12 -11.54 18.97
C PRO A 8 1.52 -11.09 18.52
N ALA A 9 2.24 -11.98 17.84
CA ALA A 9 3.54 -11.69 17.26
C ALA A 9 3.38 -10.69 16.10
N VAL A 10 3.61 -9.41 16.39
CA VAL A 10 3.65 -8.33 15.38
C VAL A 10 4.84 -8.59 14.46
N SER A 11 4.65 -8.51 13.14
CA SER A 11 5.77 -8.69 12.21
C SER A 11 6.82 -7.59 12.40
N HIS A 12 8.09 -7.97 12.36
CA HIS A 12 9.20 -7.02 12.51
C HIS A 12 9.17 -5.90 11.46
N GLU A 13 8.61 -6.16 10.29
CA GLU A 13 8.46 -5.21 9.18
C GLU A 13 7.39 -4.15 9.44
N SER A 14 6.26 -4.52 10.04
CA SER A 14 5.23 -3.55 10.45
C SER A 14 5.70 -2.68 11.61
N LEU A 15 6.49 -3.24 12.53
CA LEU A 15 7.24 -2.48 13.53
C LEU A 15 8.20 -1.49 12.85
N LEU A 16 9.03 -1.94 11.90
CA LEU A 16 9.98 -1.10 11.16
C LEU A 16 9.29 0.01 10.34
N ALA A 17 8.22 -0.30 9.63
CA ALA A 17 7.47 0.68 8.83
C ALA A 17 6.77 1.71 9.73
N LYS A 18 6.19 1.26 10.85
CA LYS A 18 5.61 2.14 11.87
C LYS A 18 6.67 3.05 12.47
N GLU A 19 7.80 2.50 12.91
CA GLU A 19 8.94 3.26 13.42
C GLU A 19 9.41 4.28 12.38
N LEU A 20 9.64 3.91 11.12
CA LEU A 20 10.02 4.85 10.07
C LEU A 20 8.97 5.95 9.84
N SER A 21 7.67 5.63 9.96
CA SER A 21 6.59 6.61 9.83
C SER A 21 6.52 7.59 11.01
N ASP A 22 6.68 7.10 12.23
CA ASP A 22 6.72 7.88 13.47
C ASP A 22 7.98 8.78 13.50
N TYR A 23 9.07 8.32 12.87
CA TYR A 23 10.33 9.03 12.77
C TYR A 23 10.47 9.93 11.52
N ARG A 24 9.63 9.83 10.49
CA ARG A 24 9.66 10.76 9.34
C ARG A 24 9.57 12.24 9.74
N PRO A 25 8.70 12.65 10.69
CA PRO A 25 8.69 14.00 11.25
C PRO A 25 9.89 14.32 12.17
N ARG A 26 10.60 13.30 12.67
CA ARG A 26 11.73 13.41 13.62
C ARG A 26 13.11 13.29 12.96
N ARG A 27 13.23 12.77 11.73
CA ARG A 27 14.53 12.68 11.02
C ARG A 27 15.18 14.05 10.76
N THR A 28 14.37 15.09 10.62
CA THR A 28 14.86 16.48 10.57
C THR A 28 15.29 17.00 11.95
N ARG A 29 14.89 16.33 13.04
CA ARG A 29 15.10 16.70 14.46
C ARG A 29 15.74 15.53 15.21
N ARG A 30 17.08 15.41 15.15
CA ARG A 30 17.85 14.37 15.84
C ARG A 30 17.49 14.19 17.33
N TYR A 31 17.03 15.25 18.00
CA TYR A 31 16.66 15.26 19.41
C TYR A 31 15.21 15.71 19.63
N ALA A 32 14.51 15.05 20.54
CA ALA A 32 13.15 15.39 20.97
C ALA A 32 13.11 16.64 21.86
N ALA A 33 14.20 16.94 22.56
CA ALA A 33 14.37 18.15 23.36
C ALA A 33 15.84 18.56 23.41
N ILE A 34 16.11 19.86 23.39
CA ILE A 34 17.46 20.43 23.49
C ILE A 34 17.45 21.47 24.61
N ASN A 35 18.29 21.26 25.62
CA ASN A 35 18.38 22.11 26.81
C ASN A 35 19.80 22.67 26.96
N VAL A 36 19.90 23.98 26.99
CA VAL A 36 21.17 24.73 27.08
C VAL A 36 21.32 25.31 28.49
N LEU A 37 22.38 24.95 29.20
CA LEU A 37 22.76 25.51 30.48
C LEU A 37 23.91 26.50 30.29
N LEU A 38 23.70 27.78 30.59
CA LEU A 38 24.69 28.84 30.47
C LEU A 38 25.22 29.20 31.86
N LEU A 39 26.52 28.98 32.09
CA LEU A 39 27.18 29.15 33.38
C LEU A 39 28.10 30.39 33.36
N SER A 40 28.00 31.20 34.40
CA SER A 40 28.97 32.26 34.73
C SER A 40 28.94 32.55 36.22
N TRP A 41 29.91 33.27 36.75
CA TRP A 41 29.91 33.66 38.16
C TRP A 41 28.94 34.84 38.43
N GLU A 42 28.41 34.91 39.66
CA GLU A 42 27.69 36.10 40.16
C GLU A 42 28.62 37.31 40.24
N ASP A 43 29.83 37.10 40.78
CA ASP A 43 30.83 38.14 41.04
C ASP A 43 31.96 38.14 39.99
N ASP A 44 31.62 37.98 38.70
CA ASP A 44 32.63 38.02 37.62
C ASP A 44 33.23 39.42 37.43
N ASP A 45 34.55 39.50 37.25
CA ASP A 45 35.32 40.76 37.11
C ASP A 45 35.78 41.04 35.66
N ILE A 46 35.39 40.20 34.70
CA ILE A 46 35.83 40.25 33.30
C ILE A 46 34.72 40.67 32.32
N GLY A 47 33.46 40.71 32.77
CA GLY A 47 32.34 41.24 32.00
C GLY A 47 31.82 40.29 30.93
N VAL A 48 31.67 39.00 31.24
CA VAL A 48 31.17 37.99 30.27
C VAL A 48 29.66 38.09 30.00
N ALA A 49 28.92 38.85 30.80
CA ALA A 49 27.46 38.86 30.81
C ALA A 49 26.84 39.14 29.43
N ASP A 50 27.35 40.13 28.70
CA ASP A 50 26.82 40.52 27.39
C ASP A 50 27.00 39.40 26.34
N GLU A 51 28.16 38.74 26.35
CA GLU A 51 28.47 37.66 25.40
C GLU A 51 27.65 36.41 25.70
N ILE A 52 27.44 36.09 26.98
CA ILE A 52 26.59 34.98 27.41
C ILE A 52 25.12 35.26 27.10
N SER A 53 24.67 36.51 27.27
CA SER A 53 23.32 36.92 26.89
C SER A 53 23.12 36.75 25.39
N ALA A 54 24.05 37.23 24.56
CA ALA A 54 23.98 37.09 23.11
C ALA A 54 23.97 35.60 22.66
N LEU A 55 24.76 34.75 23.31
CA LEU A 55 24.74 33.29 23.08
C LEU A 55 23.39 32.66 23.47
N GLY A 56 22.83 33.07 24.62
CA GLY A 56 21.51 32.65 25.05
C GLY A 56 20.40 33.10 24.09
N ASP A 57 20.49 34.30 23.56
CA ASP A 57 19.54 34.84 22.59
C ASP A 57 19.64 34.09 21.25
N MET A 58 20.85 33.76 20.77
CA MET A 58 21.01 32.93 19.58
C MET A 58 20.39 31.53 19.80
N PHE A 59 20.66 30.87 20.92
CA PHE A 59 20.05 29.57 21.20
C PHE A 59 18.53 29.64 21.35
N ARG A 60 17.99 30.71 21.95
CA ARG A 60 16.55 30.88 22.16
C ARG A 60 15.80 31.30 20.90
N HIS A 61 16.35 32.23 20.10
CA HIS A 61 15.64 32.86 18.99
C HIS A 61 16.02 32.26 17.63
N ASP A 62 17.31 31.99 17.40
CA ASP A 62 17.78 31.45 16.12
C ASP A 62 17.63 29.92 16.08
N PHE A 63 17.88 29.24 17.20
CA PHE A 63 17.76 27.78 17.32
C PHE A 63 16.46 27.28 17.98
N ASN A 64 15.70 28.14 18.67
CA ASN A 64 14.48 27.76 19.42
C ASN A 64 14.69 26.68 20.49
N TYR A 65 15.81 26.73 21.21
CA TYR A 65 16.13 25.83 22.31
C TYR A 65 15.66 26.36 23.66
N ALA A 66 15.50 25.45 24.62
CA ALA A 66 15.29 25.84 26.02
C ALA A 66 16.63 26.26 26.62
N VAL A 67 16.72 27.52 27.08
CA VAL A 67 17.95 28.12 27.59
C VAL A 67 17.78 28.47 29.08
N TRP A 68 18.72 28.00 29.88
CA TRP A 68 18.74 28.08 31.34
C TRP A 68 20.03 28.76 31.80
N PRO A 69 20.01 30.08 32.06
CA PRO A 69 21.14 30.77 32.68
C PRO A 69 21.26 30.37 34.16
N TYR A 70 22.48 30.15 34.63
CA TYR A 70 22.77 29.94 36.04
C TYR A 70 24.04 30.70 36.42
N LYS A 71 23.89 31.51 37.47
CA LYS A 71 24.98 32.27 38.07
C LYS A 71 25.54 31.48 39.25
N ILE A 72 26.83 31.19 39.22
CA ILE A 72 27.55 30.42 40.25
C ILE A 72 27.77 31.37 41.44
N PRO A 73 27.23 31.05 42.62
CA PRO A 73 27.40 31.90 43.79
C PRO A 73 28.83 31.83 44.32
N SER A 74 29.30 32.92 44.92
CA SER A 74 30.63 33.00 45.53
C SER A 74 30.76 32.18 46.82
N GLN A 75 29.64 31.95 47.51
CA GLN A 75 29.57 31.08 48.69
C GLN A 75 29.11 29.67 48.27
N ASP A 76 29.77 28.64 48.82
CA ASP A 76 29.47 27.23 48.54
C ASP A 76 29.38 26.89 47.03
N ALA A 77 30.25 27.54 46.23
CA ALA A 77 30.22 27.51 44.77
C ALA A 77 30.20 26.10 44.17
N GLU A 78 31.13 25.24 44.62
CA GLU A 78 31.26 23.87 44.14
C GLU A 78 30.03 23.03 44.49
N THR A 79 29.54 23.12 45.73
CA THR A 79 28.34 22.38 46.18
C THR A 79 27.08 22.84 45.45
N SER A 80 26.93 24.15 45.27
CA SER A 80 25.78 24.76 44.59
C SER A 80 25.73 24.39 43.10
N LEU A 81 26.88 24.46 42.42
CA LEU A 81 26.98 24.05 41.02
C LEU A 81 26.76 22.54 40.86
N ASN A 82 27.33 21.73 41.74
CA ASN A 82 27.14 20.28 41.75
C ASN A 82 25.66 19.89 41.87
N LEU A 83 24.93 20.47 42.84
CA LEU A 83 23.48 20.27 43.00
C LEU A 83 22.69 20.70 41.75
N THR A 84 23.08 21.82 41.16
CA THR A 84 22.42 22.37 39.97
C THR A 84 22.59 21.45 38.76
N ILE A 85 23.81 20.97 38.50
CA ILE A 85 24.09 20.03 37.41
C ILE A 85 23.34 18.70 37.63
N ALA A 86 23.34 18.17 38.86
CA ALA A 86 22.61 16.95 39.18
C ALA A 86 21.11 17.08 38.90
N ARG A 87 20.48 18.19 39.32
CA ARG A 87 19.07 18.50 39.04
C ARG A 87 18.80 18.66 37.54
N PHE A 88 19.71 19.30 36.83
CA PHE A 88 19.60 19.53 35.39
C PHE A 88 19.63 18.22 34.61
N VAL A 89 20.62 17.36 34.88
CA VAL A 89 20.73 16.02 34.28
C VAL A 89 19.52 15.17 34.64
N SER A 90 19.06 15.18 35.90
CA SER A 90 17.87 14.43 36.30
C SER A 90 16.59 14.91 35.59
N SER A 91 16.49 16.20 35.28
CA SER A 91 15.28 16.78 34.67
C SER A 91 15.26 16.63 33.15
N PHE A 92 16.43 16.72 32.50
CA PHE A 92 16.55 16.86 31.05
C PHE A 92 17.40 15.77 30.36
N GLY A 93 18.12 14.95 31.11
CA GLY A 93 19.05 13.93 30.58
C GLY A 93 18.37 12.61 30.17
N ARG A 94 17.44 12.67 29.21
CA ARG A 94 16.74 11.49 28.65
C ARG A 94 17.38 11.00 27.36
N GLU A 95 17.14 9.75 26.97
CA GLU A 95 17.79 9.08 25.81
C GLU A 95 17.66 9.84 24.48
N ASP A 96 16.54 10.55 24.26
CA ASP A 96 16.27 11.33 23.04
C ASP A 96 16.52 12.85 23.20
N SER A 97 17.28 13.27 24.22
CA SER A 97 17.56 14.68 24.51
C SER A 97 19.01 15.06 24.22
N LEU A 98 19.26 16.35 24.02
CA LEU A 98 20.59 16.93 24.00
C LEU A 98 20.73 17.94 25.14
N ILE A 99 21.82 17.82 25.89
CA ILE A 99 22.24 18.83 26.85
C ILE A 99 23.43 19.59 26.27
N VAL A 100 23.33 20.91 26.23
CA VAL A 100 24.46 21.80 25.90
C VAL A 100 24.85 22.54 27.18
N VAL A 101 26.09 22.42 27.62
CA VAL A 101 26.62 23.18 28.76
C VAL A 101 27.66 24.15 28.26
N TYR A 102 27.48 25.42 28.56
CA TYR A 102 28.46 26.46 28.26
C TYR A 102 28.93 27.12 29.55
N TYR A 103 30.23 27.40 29.66
CA TYR A 103 30.80 28.24 30.73
C TYR A 103 31.67 29.33 30.12
N GLY A 104 31.49 30.57 30.60
CA GLY A 104 32.34 31.71 30.26
C GLY A 104 32.86 32.38 31.54
N GLY A 105 34.18 32.60 31.62
CA GLY A 105 34.81 33.25 32.78
C GLY A 105 36.28 32.90 32.95
N HIS A 106 36.81 33.06 34.17
CA HIS A 106 38.21 32.69 34.44
C HIS A 106 38.40 31.20 34.59
N GLY A 107 39.55 30.74 34.13
CA GLY A 107 40.09 29.42 34.44
C GLY A 107 41.54 29.55 34.92
N GLY A 108 41.95 28.70 35.86
CA GLY A 108 43.24 28.83 36.55
C GLY A 108 44.29 27.81 36.11
N PRO A 109 45.60 28.11 36.28
CA PRO A 109 46.66 27.13 36.09
C PRO A 109 46.65 26.05 37.18
N LYS A 110 47.26 24.91 36.84
CA LYS A 110 47.33 23.69 37.65
C LYS A 110 48.30 23.78 38.84
N VAL A 111 47.90 23.23 39.98
CA VAL A 111 48.78 22.86 41.11
C VAL A 111 49.41 21.48 40.87
N ALA A 112 50.66 21.28 41.32
CA ALA A 112 51.65 20.32 40.83
C ALA A 112 51.31 18.81 40.72
N THR A 113 50.17 18.30 41.21
CA THR A 113 50.00 16.83 41.37
C THR A 113 48.80 16.19 40.65
N LYS A 114 47.77 16.93 40.22
CA LYS A 114 46.67 16.50 39.32
C LYS A 114 46.24 17.74 38.51
N SER A 115 45.81 17.66 37.24
CA SER A 115 45.40 18.86 36.46
C SER A 115 43.94 19.19 36.77
N PRO A 116 43.52 19.82 37.89
CA PRO A 116 42.10 20.17 38.07
C PRO A 116 41.71 21.15 36.95
N CYS A 117 40.48 21.03 36.46
CA CYS A 117 39.94 22.06 35.56
C CYS A 117 39.31 23.12 36.47
N THR A 118 40.12 24.07 36.91
CA THR A 118 39.69 25.05 37.93
C THR A 118 39.01 26.24 37.27
N TRP A 119 37.81 26.58 37.74
CA TRP A 119 37.08 27.80 37.38
C TRP A 119 37.14 28.78 38.54
N ALA A 120 37.26 30.07 38.25
CA ALA A 120 37.37 31.12 39.28
C ALA A 120 36.44 32.31 38.95
N ALA A 121 35.93 32.96 40.00
CA ALA A 121 35.11 34.17 39.83
C ALA A 121 35.95 35.37 39.40
N GLN A 122 37.17 35.48 39.93
CA GLN A 122 38.05 36.63 39.76
C GLN A 122 39.45 36.18 39.35
N ILE A 123 40.20 37.08 38.71
CA ILE A 123 41.57 36.80 38.27
C ILE A 123 42.55 36.57 39.44
N VAL A 124 42.31 37.24 40.59
CA VAL A 124 43.13 37.14 41.80
C VAL A 124 42.23 37.13 43.04
N GLY A 125 42.43 36.16 43.93
CA GLY A 125 41.88 36.18 45.30
C GLY A 125 40.39 35.89 45.46
N GLY A 126 39.67 35.53 44.39
CA GLY A 126 38.24 35.17 44.43
C GLY A 126 37.98 33.67 44.66
N PRO A 127 36.69 33.27 44.83
CA PRO A 127 36.29 31.88 44.95
C PRO A 127 36.60 31.08 43.68
N SER A 128 36.87 29.79 43.86
CA SER A 128 37.17 28.86 42.78
C SER A 128 36.56 27.48 43.04
N LEU A 129 36.40 26.69 41.99
CA LEU A 129 35.88 25.32 42.05
C LEU A 129 36.61 24.41 41.06
N ASP A 130 36.56 23.09 41.29
CA ASP A 130 37.12 22.09 40.36
C ASP A 130 36.02 21.47 39.49
N TRP A 131 35.94 21.92 38.23
CA TRP A 131 35.03 21.37 37.23
C TRP A 131 35.23 19.87 37.01
N SER A 132 36.44 19.36 37.22
CA SER A 132 36.73 17.95 37.00
C SER A 132 36.06 17.01 38.01
N VAL A 133 35.57 17.54 39.14
CA VAL A 133 34.73 16.83 40.11
C VAL A 133 33.26 16.79 39.68
N ILE A 134 32.80 17.80 38.94
CA ILE A 134 31.38 17.98 38.55
C ILE A 134 31.08 17.36 37.18
N GLN A 135 31.99 17.51 36.22
CA GLN A 135 31.88 17.01 34.85
C GLN A 135 31.45 15.54 34.73
N PRO A 136 31.88 14.59 35.59
CA PRO A 136 31.44 13.19 35.51
C PRO A 136 29.92 12.98 35.53
N GLN A 137 29.14 13.91 36.10
CA GLN A 137 27.68 13.81 36.07
C GLN A 137 27.11 13.93 34.66
N LEU A 138 27.70 14.80 33.84
CA LEU A 138 27.33 14.97 32.44
C LEU A 138 27.87 13.83 31.59
N THR A 139 29.09 13.37 31.88
CA THR A 139 29.79 12.44 30.98
C THR A 139 29.56 10.95 31.29
N ALA A 140 29.12 10.62 32.51
CA ALA A 140 28.90 9.24 32.96
C ALA A 140 27.49 8.95 33.47
N LEU A 141 26.77 9.95 34.01
CA LEU A 141 25.43 9.73 34.58
C LEU A 141 24.28 10.16 33.66
N ALA A 142 24.52 11.10 32.73
CA ALA A 142 23.50 11.51 31.78
C ALA A 142 23.18 10.39 30.78
N SER A 143 21.91 10.08 30.61
CA SER A 143 21.44 9.09 29.62
C SER A 143 21.30 9.67 28.21
N CYS A 144 21.82 10.88 27.96
CA CYS A 144 21.61 11.66 26.75
C CYS A 144 22.95 12.05 26.08
N ASP A 145 22.89 12.60 24.86
CA ASP A 145 24.07 13.21 24.23
C ASP A 145 24.38 14.55 24.92
N VAL A 146 25.67 14.92 25.00
CA VAL A 146 26.11 16.14 25.67
C VAL A 146 27.12 16.93 24.82
N VAL A 147 26.91 18.24 24.73
CA VAL A 147 27.89 19.21 24.21
C VAL A 147 28.42 20.04 25.37
N ILE A 148 29.74 20.20 25.47
CA ILE A 148 30.40 21.08 26.43
C ILE A 148 31.16 22.17 25.66
N LEU A 149 30.84 23.43 25.92
CA LEU A 149 31.47 24.61 25.32
C LEU A 149 32.14 25.44 26.43
N LEU A 150 33.44 25.68 26.34
CA LEU A 150 34.17 26.37 27.42
C LEU A 150 34.92 27.59 26.90
N ASP A 151 34.54 28.78 27.35
CA ASP A 151 35.27 30.04 27.14
C ASP A 151 35.97 30.48 28.43
N CYS A 152 37.08 29.84 28.72
CA CYS A 152 37.94 30.20 29.84
C CYS A 152 39.40 29.84 29.54
N CYS A 153 40.33 30.46 30.26
CA CYS A 153 41.72 30.00 30.24
C CYS A 153 41.81 28.54 30.69
N TYR A 154 42.78 27.78 30.18
CA TYR A 154 43.05 26.39 30.54
C TYR A 154 41.92 25.39 30.20
N ALA A 155 40.93 25.79 29.40
CA ALA A 155 39.72 25.02 29.12
C ALA A 155 39.98 23.59 28.58
N GLY A 156 41.03 23.38 27.79
CA GLY A 156 41.43 22.06 27.28
C GLY A 156 41.73 21.02 28.38
N GLN A 157 41.93 21.44 29.64
CA GLN A 157 42.09 20.53 30.79
C GLN A 157 40.81 19.74 31.10
N ALA A 158 39.63 20.18 30.64
CA ALA A 158 38.36 19.46 30.75
C ALA A 158 38.30 18.19 29.88
N ALA A 159 39.27 17.98 28.97
CA ALA A 159 39.33 16.76 28.16
C ALA A 159 39.71 15.54 29.03
N ARG A 160 38.74 14.66 29.28
CA ARG A 160 38.87 13.44 30.11
C ARG A 160 38.38 12.21 29.36
N GLY A 161 39.19 11.14 29.32
CA GLY A 161 38.85 9.91 28.60
C GLY A 161 38.11 8.91 29.49
N ARG A 162 36.78 8.77 29.31
CA ARG A 162 35.92 7.60 29.59
C ARG A 162 34.46 8.05 29.69
N THR A 163 33.68 7.80 28.64
CA THR A 163 32.23 8.04 28.65
C THR A 163 31.52 6.89 27.95
N SER A 164 30.33 6.53 28.44
CA SER A 164 29.47 5.49 27.86
C SER A 164 28.51 6.04 26.80
N ARG A 165 28.48 7.37 26.60
CA ARG A 165 27.56 8.10 25.72
C ARG A 165 28.30 9.17 24.91
N TYR A 166 27.64 9.76 23.91
CA TYR A 166 28.28 10.67 22.98
C TYR A 166 28.44 12.06 23.60
N VAL A 167 29.70 12.45 23.86
CA VAL A 167 30.04 13.74 24.45
C VAL A 167 31.05 14.46 23.57
N GLU A 168 30.72 15.65 23.09
CA GLU A 168 31.63 16.51 22.32
C GLU A 168 32.02 17.74 23.16
N LEU A 169 33.32 18.04 23.21
CA LEU A 169 33.89 19.18 23.92
C LEU A 169 34.56 20.13 22.93
N LEU A 170 34.18 21.41 22.99
CA LEU A 170 34.85 22.52 22.29
C LEU A 170 35.28 23.58 23.31
N ALA A 171 36.58 23.81 23.40
CA ALA A 171 37.22 24.69 24.38
C ALA A 171 37.94 25.84 23.67
N ALA A 172 37.93 27.04 24.26
CA ALA A 172 38.57 28.24 23.72
C ALA A 172 40.08 28.09 23.53
N THR A 173 40.74 27.23 24.31
CA THR A 173 42.17 26.95 24.21
C THR A 173 42.49 25.50 24.47
N ASP A 174 43.68 25.07 24.03
CA ASP A 174 44.29 23.82 24.49
C ASP A 174 44.64 23.87 25.99
N LYS A 175 45.12 22.74 26.52
CA LYS A 175 45.63 22.57 27.87
C LYS A 175 46.73 23.59 28.14
N ASP A 176 46.70 24.17 29.33
CA ASP A 176 47.79 25.02 29.83
C ASP A 176 47.99 26.34 29.06
N GLN A 177 46.96 26.82 28.35
CA GLN A 177 46.97 28.08 27.59
C GLN A 177 45.91 29.09 28.08
N MET A 178 46.11 30.38 27.76
CA MET A 178 45.19 31.48 28.09
C MET A 178 44.44 31.99 26.84
N THR A 179 43.21 32.45 27.03
CA THR A 179 42.38 33.05 25.96
C THR A 179 42.26 34.58 26.11
N SER A 180 41.82 35.26 25.05
CA SER A 180 41.55 36.71 25.08
C SER A 180 40.24 37.00 25.83
N THR A 181 40.22 38.10 26.58
CA THR A 181 39.01 38.60 27.27
C THR A 181 38.05 39.35 26.34
N GLY A 182 38.41 39.54 25.07
CA GLY A 182 37.61 40.25 24.08
C GLY A 182 37.61 41.79 24.20
N ASN A 183 38.30 42.35 25.20
CA ASN A 183 38.33 43.81 25.47
C ASN A 183 39.49 44.57 24.80
N HIS A 184 40.23 43.92 23.88
CA HIS A 184 41.44 44.47 23.26
C HIS A 184 41.57 44.06 21.78
N LYS A 185 42.80 44.00 21.23
CA LYS A 185 43.12 43.73 19.82
C LYS A 185 42.49 42.43 19.26
N TRP A 186 42.15 41.47 20.12
CA TRP A 186 41.69 40.13 19.73
C TRP A 186 40.28 39.85 20.28
N PRO A 187 39.35 39.35 19.46
CA PRO A 187 38.01 38.97 19.92
C PRO A 187 38.07 37.83 20.96
N SER A 188 37.01 37.70 21.77
CA SER A 188 36.81 36.54 22.64
C SER A 188 36.42 35.32 21.80
N PHE A 189 36.59 34.12 22.36
CA PHE A 189 36.15 32.90 21.72
C PHE A 189 34.64 32.90 21.49
N THR A 190 33.85 33.38 22.46
CA THR A 190 32.39 33.45 22.34
C THR A 190 31.92 34.37 21.20
N LYS A 191 32.57 35.53 20.98
CA LYS A 191 32.26 36.41 19.84
C LYS A 191 32.46 35.72 18.50
N VAL A 192 33.57 34.99 18.34
CA VAL A 192 33.87 34.26 17.10
C VAL A 192 32.94 33.07 16.93
N LEU A 193 32.65 32.36 18.02
CA LEU A 193 31.70 31.25 18.05
C LEU A 193 30.30 31.69 17.57
N LEU A 194 29.80 32.81 18.07
CA LEU A 194 28.52 33.41 17.64
C LEU A 194 28.50 33.71 16.15
N ALA A 195 29.56 34.35 15.63
CA ALA A 195 29.65 34.73 14.22
C ALA A 195 29.65 33.49 13.30
N GLU A 196 30.48 32.49 13.60
CA GLU A 196 30.58 31.28 12.78
C GLU A 196 29.33 30.40 12.90
N MET A 197 28.74 30.25 14.09
CA MET A 197 27.47 29.52 14.24
C MET A 197 26.35 30.17 13.45
N LYS A 198 26.25 31.51 13.45
CA LYS A 198 25.26 32.25 12.67
C LYS A 198 25.48 32.12 11.16
N ALA A 199 26.74 32.17 10.71
CA ALA A 199 27.09 31.98 9.31
C ALA A 199 26.75 30.55 8.84
N MET A 200 27.09 29.54 9.64
CA MET A 200 26.77 28.13 9.36
C MET A 200 25.26 27.89 9.35
N LEU A 201 24.52 28.41 10.33
CA LEU A 201 23.07 28.27 10.36
C LEU A 201 22.41 28.91 9.14
N SER A 202 22.88 30.09 8.72
CA SER A 202 22.34 30.81 7.55
C SER A 202 22.63 30.11 6.23
N ARG A 203 23.81 29.49 6.09
CA ARG A 203 24.24 28.82 4.84
C ARG A 203 23.76 27.38 4.75
N ASP A 204 23.94 26.62 5.82
CA ASP A 204 23.81 25.16 5.82
C ASP A 204 22.54 24.70 6.56
N GLY A 205 21.83 25.60 7.25
CA GLY A 205 20.63 25.29 8.04
C GLY A 205 20.91 24.48 9.33
N LEU A 206 22.18 24.18 9.61
CA LEU A 206 22.64 23.41 10.76
C LEU A 206 24.09 23.76 11.12
N VAL A 207 24.48 23.47 12.36
CA VAL A 207 25.84 23.61 12.87
C VAL A 207 26.36 22.25 13.32
N VAL A 208 27.50 21.83 12.76
CA VAL A 208 28.21 20.60 13.16
C VAL A 208 29.48 20.99 13.90
N LEU A 209 29.70 20.48 15.11
CA LEU A 209 30.80 20.92 15.99
C LEU A 209 32.21 20.76 15.37
N PRO A 210 32.59 19.62 14.76
CA PRO A 210 33.85 19.53 14.03
C PRO A 210 34.05 20.58 12.91
N ALA A 211 32.98 20.91 12.19
CA ALA A 211 33.03 21.91 11.13
C ALA A 211 33.13 23.33 11.70
N LEU A 212 32.45 23.58 12.82
CA LEU A 212 32.58 24.81 13.59
C LEU A 212 34.00 24.99 14.11
N HIS A 213 34.60 23.95 14.70
CA HIS A 213 36.00 23.97 15.13
C HIS A 213 36.94 24.31 13.98
N SER A 214 36.77 23.66 12.83
CA SER A 214 37.61 23.91 11.64
C SER A 214 37.59 25.37 11.21
N ARG A 215 36.43 26.04 11.32
CA ARG A 215 36.25 27.46 10.98
C ARG A 215 36.85 28.40 12.01
N VAL A 216 36.63 28.10 13.29
CA VAL A 216 37.10 28.95 14.40
C VAL A 216 38.63 28.85 14.57
N VAL A 217 39.28 27.82 14.01
CA VAL A 217 40.75 27.68 13.96
C VAL A 217 41.40 28.47 12.81
N GLU A 218 40.64 28.88 11.79
CA GLU A 218 41.20 29.63 10.65
C GLU A 218 41.81 30.96 11.12
N GLU A 219 42.93 31.38 10.50
CA GLU A 219 43.60 32.64 10.84
C GLU A 219 42.67 33.87 10.64
N SER A 220 41.74 33.76 9.70
CA SER A 220 40.67 34.73 9.41
C SER A 220 39.74 34.98 10.61
N ALA A 221 39.60 34.02 11.53
CA ALA A 221 38.76 34.12 12.71
C ALA A 221 39.37 35.04 13.79
N GLY A 222 40.67 35.35 13.69
CA GLY A 222 41.33 36.37 14.49
C GLY A 222 41.53 36.02 15.97
N LEU A 223 41.42 34.75 16.37
CA LEU A 223 41.66 34.33 17.76
C LEU A 223 43.15 34.33 18.11
N LEU A 224 43.46 34.74 19.35
CA LEU A 224 44.84 34.77 19.87
C LEU A 224 45.47 33.37 19.99
N ARG A 225 44.65 32.36 20.28
CA ARG A 225 45.05 30.95 20.46
C ARG A 225 44.06 30.05 19.74
N GLN A 226 44.52 28.85 19.38
CA GLN A 226 43.70 27.87 18.69
C GLN A 226 42.73 27.19 19.66
N PRO A 227 41.43 27.15 19.35
CA PRO A 227 40.46 26.35 20.08
C PRO A 227 40.77 24.86 20.00
N PHE A 228 40.37 24.14 21.04
CA PHE A 228 40.57 22.71 21.18
C PHE A 228 39.23 21.96 21.09
N TYR A 229 39.15 20.98 20.19
CA TYR A 229 37.97 20.11 20.03
C TYR A 229 38.33 18.65 20.31
N VAL A 230 37.46 17.94 21.02
CA VAL A 230 37.59 16.49 21.22
C VAL A 230 36.23 15.83 21.41
N CYS A 231 36.08 14.63 20.84
CA CYS A 231 34.97 13.73 21.14
C CYS A 231 35.40 12.76 22.26
N LEU A 232 34.69 12.76 23.39
CA LEU A 232 35.06 12.03 24.60
C LEU A 232 34.46 10.60 24.67
N SER A 233 33.79 10.12 23.61
CA SER A 233 33.13 8.80 23.54
C SER A 233 34.07 7.64 23.20
N GLY A 234 33.78 6.45 23.76
CA GLY A 234 34.56 5.22 23.53
C GLY A 234 34.25 4.49 22.22
N ARG A 235 35.29 4.31 21.39
CA ARG A 235 35.58 3.32 20.32
C ARG A 235 34.54 2.83 19.29
N ASP A 236 33.24 3.06 19.42
CA ASP A 236 32.28 2.62 18.39
C ASP A 236 32.00 3.76 17.40
N GLY A 237 32.82 3.84 16.35
CA GLY A 237 32.81 4.88 15.33
C GLY A 237 31.58 4.92 14.40
N SER A 238 30.40 4.46 14.85
CA SER A 238 29.17 4.45 14.03
C SER A 238 28.21 5.62 14.32
N ALA A 239 28.38 6.37 15.41
CA ALA A 239 27.54 7.53 15.72
C ALA A 239 28.15 8.81 15.12
N GLY A 240 27.43 9.45 14.19
CA GLY A 240 27.87 10.72 13.59
C GLY A 240 27.88 11.90 14.58
N SER A 241 28.72 12.91 14.31
CA SER A 241 28.89 14.12 15.15
C SER A 241 27.59 14.85 15.48
N ILE A 242 27.55 15.53 16.63
CA ILE A 242 26.36 16.26 17.09
C ILE A 242 26.07 17.41 16.12
N LYS A 243 24.78 17.55 15.77
CA LYS A 243 24.27 18.57 14.85
C LYS A 243 23.26 19.45 15.60
N LEU A 244 23.45 20.75 15.55
CA LEU A 244 22.54 21.75 16.10
C LEU A 244 21.73 22.34 14.95
N SER A 245 20.41 22.23 14.98
CA SER A 245 19.49 22.78 13.98
C SER A 245 18.30 23.44 14.66
N LYS A 246 17.62 24.37 13.98
CA LYS A 246 16.46 25.08 14.55
C LYS A 246 15.36 24.11 14.97
N PHE A 247 14.94 24.17 16.23
CA PHE A 247 13.89 23.35 16.82
C PHE A 247 12.50 23.93 16.45
N GLY A 248 11.51 23.08 16.18
CA GLY A 248 10.11 23.54 16.04
C GLY A 248 9.59 23.87 14.64
N GLU A 249 10.41 24.18 13.63
CA GLU A 249 9.94 24.23 12.23
C GLU A 249 9.87 22.80 11.66
N SER A 250 8.70 22.37 11.16
CA SER A 250 8.67 21.30 10.18
C SER A 250 8.99 21.97 8.85
N VAL A 251 9.97 21.46 8.12
CA VAL A 251 10.00 21.74 6.69
C VAL A 251 8.73 21.11 6.15
N SER A 252 7.69 21.92 5.96
CA SER A 252 6.54 21.53 5.17
C SER A 252 7.07 20.93 3.88
N ALA A 253 6.59 19.75 3.53
CA ALA A 253 6.87 19.08 2.27
C ALA A 253 6.27 19.86 1.07
N SER A 254 6.54 21.17 0.97
CA SER A 254 6.51 21.88 -0.29
C SER A 254 7.70 21.35 -1.08
N ASN A 255 7.42 20.57 -2.14
CA ASN A 255 8.41 20.03 -3.09
C ASN A 255 9.58 21.00 -3.27
N PRO A 256 10.73 20.78 -2.59
CA PRO A 256 11.87 21.65 -2.77
C PRO A 256 12.49 21.21 -4.08
N SER A 257 12.59 22.13 -5.04
CA SER A 257 13.40 21.95 -6.25
C SER A 257 14.64 21.16 -5.90
N ALA A 258 14.82 20.01 -6.56
CA ALA A 258 15.88 19.05 -6.29
C ALA A 258 17.22 19.77 -6.15
N SER A 259 17.70 19.93 -4.92
CA SER A 259 19.11 20.23 -4.71
C SER A 259 19.87 19.04 -5.29
N LEU A 260 20.82 19.30 -6.18
CA LEU A 260 21.59 18.33 -6.98
C LEU A 260 22.38 17.24 -6.18
N GLY A 261 22.11 17.05 -4.88
CA GLY A 261 22.77 16.07 -4.01
C GLY A 261 21.85 15.33 -3.02
N SER A 262 20.52 15.30 -3.20
CA SER A 262 19.65 14.50 -2.32
C SER A 262 19.62 13.02 -2.72
N VAL A 263 19.87 12.13 -1.77
CA VAL A 263 19.81 10.67 -1.90
C VAL A 263 18.46 10.18 -1.40
N CYS A 264 17.79 9.32 -2.16
CA CYS A 264 16.65 8.54 -1.70
C CYS A 264 17.11 7.08 -1.59
N LEU A 265 16.87 6.45 -0.44
CA LEU A 265 17.20 5.03 -0.27
C LEU A 265 15.94 4.19 -0.39
N ARG A 266 16.02 3.15 -1.22
CA ARG A 266 15.00 2.12 -1.34
C ARG A 266 15.55 0.84 -0.73
N LEU A 267 14.85 0.29 0.26
CA LEU A 267 15.23 -0.93 0.97
C LEU A 267 14.27 -2.05 0.60
N SER A 268 14.79 -3.10 -0.02
CA SER A 268 14.06 -4.33 -0.29
C SER A 268 14.52 -5.44 0.62
N LEU A 269 13.58 -6.01 1.36
CA LEU A 269 13.85 -7.05 2.34
C LEU A 269 13.59 -8.41 1.70
N VAL A 270 14.62 -9.26 1.77
CA VAL A 270 14.50 -10.65 1.33
C VAL A 270 14.02 -11.51 2.50
N ASP A 271 14.57 -11.35 3.70
CA ASP A 271 14.20 -12.14 4.90
C ASP A 271 13.74 -11.24 6.07
N SER A 272 13.02 -11.84 7.04
CA SER A 272 12.69 -11.18 8.31
C SER A 272 13.93 -10.95 9.18
N PHE A 273 14.07 -9.75 9.76
CA PHE A 273 15.20 -9.40 10.63
C PHE A 273 15.30 -10.25 11.91
N ASP A 274 16.54 -10.51 12.33
CA ASP A 274 16.84 -10.88 13.70
C ASP A 274 16.56 -9.70 14.65
N VAL A 275 16.07 -9.99 15.87
CA VAL A 275 15.59 -8.99 16.84
C VAL A 275 16.68 -7.99 17.19
N ASP A 276 17.90 -8.46 17.41
CA ASP A 276 19.03 -7.61 17.80
C ASP A 276 19.59 -6.80 16.63
N ALA A 277 19.64 -7.40 15.43
CA ALA A 277 20.02 -6.70 14.20
C ALA A 277 19.00 -5.61 13.81
N SER A 278 17.71 -5.82 14.12
CA SER A 278 16.63 -4.88 13.84
C SER A 278 16.77 -3.58 14.63
N ALA A 279 17.16 -3.64 15.90
CA ALA A 279 17.31 -2.46 16.75
C ALA A 279 18.44 -1.54 16.25
N ALA A 280 19.58 -2.13 15.87
CA ALA A 280 20.71 -1.39 15.32
C ALA A 280 20.39 -0.74 13.97
N LEU A 281 19.71 -1.48 13.08
CA LEU A 281 19.32 -0.95 11.78
C LEU A 281 18.24 0.13 11.90
N VAL A 282 17.21 -0.08 12.72
CA VAL A 282 16.16 0.92 12.99
C VAL A 282 16.80 2.20 13.51
N LYS A 283 17.71 2.10 14.47
CA LYS A 283 18.47 3.24 15.00
C LYS A 283 19.28 3.96 13.92
N TRP A 284 19.93 3.22 13.02
CA TRP A 284 20.63 3.84 11.89
C TRP A 284 19.67 4.53 10.92
N LEU A 285 18.59 3.84 10.52
CA LEU A 285 17.60 4.35 9.57
C LEU A 285 16.86 5.57 10.12
N THR A 286 16.65 5.66 11.43
CA THR A 286 15.85 6.74 12.04
C THR A 286 16.71 7.89 12.58
N ARG A 287 17.89 7.60 13.12
CA ARG A 287 18.70 8.55 13.90
C ARG A 287 20.07 8.84 13.32
N ASP A 288 20.81 7.82 12.91
CA ASP A 288 22.25 7.93 12.59
C ASP A 288 22.54 8.06 11.08
N SER A 289 21.52 8.04 10.21
CA SER A 289 21.69 8.13 8.75
C SER A 289 22.21 9.51 8.28
N PRO A 290 23.04 9.55 7.21
CA PRO A 290 23.48 10.80 6.59
C PRO A 290 22.36 11.77 6.21
N SER A 291 22.58 13.08 6.39
CA SER A 291 21.61 14.15 6.07
C SER A 291 21.35 14.33 4.57
N SER A 292 22.17 13.72 3.71
CA SER A 292 21.91 13.63 2.27
C SER A 292 20.74 12.71 1.95
N ILE A 293 20.39 11.75 2.84
CA ILE A 293 19.28 10.81 2.64
C ILE A 293 17.97 11.47 3.06
N ARG A 294 17.19 11.96 2.09
CA ARG A 294 15.93 12.69 2.35
C ARG A 294 14.75 11.77 2.66
N ASP A 295 14.69 10.62 1.99
CA ASP A 295 13.62 9.65 2.18
C ASP A 295 14.19 8.23 2.18
N ILE A 296 13.54 7.37 2.96
CA ILE A 296 13.79 5.93 2.96
C ILE A 296 12.44 5.25 2.72
N GLN A 297 12.37 4.50 1.63
CA GLN A 297 11.19 3.71 1.28
C GLN A 297 11.53 2.23 1.44
N LEU A 298 10.78 1.55 2.30
CA LEU A 298 10.72 0.09 2.27
C LEU A 298 9.91 -0.31 1.03
N VAL A 299 10.53 -1.08 0.14
CA VAL A 299 9.92 -1.52 -1.11
C VAL A 299 10.16 -2.99 -1.27
N ASP A 300 9.10 -3.72 -1.59
CA ASP A 300 9.03 -5.16 -1.87
C ASP A 300 8.95 -6.08 -0.64
N GLN A 301 7.81 -6.79 -0.59
CA GLN A 301 7.44 -7.88 0.32
C GLN A 301 7.60 -9.25 -0.38
N ALA A 302 8.39 -9.29 -1.46
CA ALA A 302 8.40 -10.34 -2.47
C ALA A 302 8.57 -11.75 -1.91
N LEU A 303 9.42 -11.95 -0.89
CA LEU A 303 9.62 -13.28 -0.30
C LEU A 303 8.47 -13.71 0.61
N SER A 304 7.94 -12.80 1.42
CA SER A 304 6.78 -13.10 2.26
C SER A 304 5.56 -13.40 1.41
N ASP A 305 5.34 -12.63 0.34
CA ASP A 305 4.28 -12.89 -0.62
C ASP A 305 4.49 -14.22 -1.35
N ALA A 306 5.74 -14.52 -1.72
CA ALA A 306 6.10 -15.80 -2.31
C ALA A 306 5.84 -16.98 -1.35
N GLN A 307 6.16 -16.82 -0.07
CA GLN A 307 5.96 -17.84 0.96
C GLN A 307 4.47 -18.01 1.28
N GLU A 308 3.69 -16.92 1.32
CA GLU A 308 2.24 -16.99 1.46
C GLU A 308 1.61 -17.70 0.25
N ALA A 309 1.98 -17.32 -0.97
CA ALA A 309 1.51 -17.98 -2.19
C ALA A 309 1.89 -19.47 -2.23
N ARG A 310 3.10 -19.82 -1.77
CA ARG A 310 3.57 -21.21 -1.64
C ARG A 310 2.73 -21.99 -0.63
N ASN A 311 2.51 -21.43 0.56
CA ASN A 311 1.68 -22.05 1.58
C ASN A 311 0.26 -22.28 1.07
N LEU A 312 -0.32 -21.32 0.33
CA LEU A 312 -1.64 -21.44 -0.28
C LEU A 312 -1.69 -22.57 -1.32
N CYS A 313 -0.64 -22.71 -2.15
CA CYS A 313 -0.54 -23.78 -3.14
C CYS A 313 -0.46 -25.17 -2.51
N GLU A 314 0.23 -25.33 -1.36
CA GLU A 314 0.31 -26.61 -0.64
C GLU A 314 -1.08 -27.18 -0.26
N TYR A 315 -2.09 -26.31 -0.04
CA TYR A 315 -3.47 -26.75 0.23
C TYR A 315 -4.20 -27.28 -1.01
N LEU A 316 -3.77 -26.92 -2.22
CA LEU A 316 -4.36 -27.40 -3.47
C LEU A 316 -3.85 -28.79 -3.84
N VAL A 317 -2.58 -29.09 -3.53
CA VAL A 317 -1.93 -30.39 -3.76
C VAL A 317 -1.04 -30.71 -2.55
N PRO A 318 -1.53 -31.46 -1.54
CA PRO A 318 -0.75 -31.78 -0.35
C PRO A 318 0.47 -32.65 -0.70
N SER A 319 1.66 -32.09 -0.58
CA SER A 319 2.91 -32.85 -0.64
C SER A 319 3.03 -33.76 0.60
N GLY A 320 3.33 -35.04 0.38
CA GLY A 320 3.14 -36.18 1.31
C GLY A 320 3.82 -36.15 2.69
N ARG A 321 4.42 -35.04 3.16
CA ARG A 321 4.99 -34.92 4.52
C ARG A 321 4.12 -34.13 5.51
N LYS A 322 3.29 -33.17 5.07
CA LYS A 322 2.40 -32.37 5.97
C LYS A 322 0.97 -32.90 6.05
N CYS A 323 0.67 -34.00 5.35
CA CYS A 323 -0.64 -34.66 5.40
C CYS A 323 -1.07 -35.01 6.84
N GLN A 324 -0.15 -35.07 7.81
CA GLN A 324 -0.43 -35.42 9.21
C GLN A 324 -0.93 -34.26 10.09
N SER A 325 -0.72 -32.99 9.74
CA SER A 325 -1.19 -31.86 10.59
C SER A 325 -2.59 -31.36 10.21
N LEU A 326 -2.93 -31.41 8.91
CA LEU A 326 -4.29 -31.15 8.40
C LEU A 326 -5.31 -32.20 8.87
N THR A 327 -4.85 -33.41 9.20
CA THR A 327 -5.68 -34.56 9.61
C THR A 327 -6.10 -34.57 11.07
N ARG A 328 -5.83 -33.51 11.85
CA ARG A 328 -6.32 -33.41 13.25
C ARG A 328 -7.71 -32.80 13.40
N SER A 329 -8.40 -32.44 12.30
CA SER A 329 -9.84 -32.22 12.34
C SER A 329 -10.57 -33.56 12.19
N ALA A 330 -11.56 -33.82 13.05
CA ALA A 330 -12.14 -35.14 13.32
C ALA A 330 -13.03 -35.74 12.20
N THR A 331 -12.84 -35.38 10.93
CA THR A 331 -13.70 -35.85 9.83
C THR A 331 -12.90 -36.17 8.57
N GLY A 332 -12.45 -37.42 8.41
CA GLY A 332 -12.07 -38.03 7.13
C GLY A 332 -10.88 -37.42 6.37
N GLN A 333 -10.28 -38.21 5.47
CA GLN A 333 -9.30 -37.68 4.52
C GLN A 333 -10.03 -36.72 3.56
N VAL A 334 -9.70 -35.43 3.59
CA VAL A 334 -10.17 -34.48 2.56
C VAL A 334 -9.31 -34.70 1.32
N PRO A 335 -9.84 -35.26 0.22
CA PRO A 335 -9.06 -35.47 -1.00
C PRO A 335 -8.65 -34.11 -1.60
N PRO A 336 -7.49 -34.03 -2.28
CA PRO A 336 -7.05 -32.79 -2.91
C PRO A 336 -8.08 -32.29 -3.93
N PRO A 337 -8.28 -30.96 -4.02
CA PRO A 337 -9.16 -30.36 -5.01
C PRO A 337 -8.65 -30.57 -6.44
N ILE A 338 -7.33 -30.53 -6.65
CA ILE A 338 -6.68 -30.81 -7.94
C ILE A 338 -6.32 -32.30 -8.00
N ARG A 339 -7.02 -33.03 -8.88
CA ARG A 339 -6.92 -34.47 -9.07
C ARG A 339 -6.26 -34.86 -10.39
N SER A 340 -6.26 -33.99 -11.39
CA SER A 340 -5.70 -34.29 -12.70
C SER A 340 -4.18 -34.42 -12.67
N ASP A 341 -3.63 -35.41 -13.40
CA ASP A 341 -2.17 -35.61 -13.51
C ASP A 341 -1.47 -34.34 -14.02
N ARG A 342 -2.12 -33.63 -14.95
CA ARG A 342 -1.62 -32.36 -15.50
C ARG A 342 -1.63 -31.24 -14.47
N GLY A 343 -2.69 -31.10 -13.68
CA GLY A 343 -2.75 -30.12 -12.57
C GLY A 343 -1.67 -30.38 -11.52
N GLN A 344 -1.41 -31.65 -11.20
CA GLN A 344 -0.31 -32.02 -10.30
C GLN A 344 1.07 -31.73 -10.90
N GLN A 345 1.27 -31.97 -12.19
CA GLN A 345 2.52 -31.63 -12.89
C GLN A 345 2.77 -30.12 -12.92
N GLU A 346 1.74 -29.32 -13.24
CA GLU A 346 1.84 -27.85 -13.24
C GLU A 346 2.14 -27.32 -11.83
N THR A 347 1.51 -27.89 -10.80
CA THR A 347 1.79 -27.54 -9.40
C THR A 347 3.26 -27.81 -9.04
N LYS A 348 3.78 -29.01 -9.35
CA LYS A 348 5.19 -29.36 -9.12
C LYS A 348 6.15 -28.45 -9.89
N ARG A 349 5.78 -28.04 -11.10
CA ARG A 349 6.56 -27.08 -11.89
C ARG A 349 6.64 -25.73 -11.17
N MET A 350 5.50 -25.15 -10.79
CA MET A 350 5.43 -23.85 -10.11
C MET A 350 6.11 -23.88 -8.73
N GLU A 351 5.90 -24.95 -7.95
CA GLU A 351 6.61 -25.18 -6.67
C GLU A 351 8.13 -25.27 -6.84
N GLY A 352 8.63 -25.68 -8.01
CA GLY A 352 10.05 -25.73 -8.34
C GLY A 352 10.60 -24.40 -8.86
N GLU A 353 9.78 -23.57 -9.52
CA GLU A 353 10.20 -22.28 -10.08
C GLU A 353 10.58 -21.28 -8.98
N LEU A 354 9.81 -21.22 -7.90
CA LEU A 354 10.09 -20.28 -6.80
C LEU A 354 11.40 -20.58 -6.06
N PRO A 355 11.68 -21.80 -5.56
CA PRO A 355 12.98 -22.17 -4.98
C PRO A 355 14.16 -22.02 -5.94
N ARG A 356 13.95 -22.15 -7.26
CA ARG A 356 15.00 -21.87 -8.26
C ARG A 356 15.27 -20.38 -8.39
N ALA A 357 14.24 -19.54 -8.39
CA ALA A 357 14.39 -18.09 -8.34
C ALA A 357 15.11 -17.65 -7.05
N LEU A 358 14.75 -18.25 -5.92
CA LEU A 358 15.38 -18.00 -4.62
C LEU A 358 16.82 -18.54 -4.53
N SER A 359 17.10 -19.71 -5.09
CA SER A 359 18.47 -20.25 -5.14
C SER A 359 19.42 -19.34 -5.92
N ARG A 360 18.93 -18.60 -6.93
CA ARG A 360 19.72 -17.58 -7.65
C ARG A 360 20.06 -16.37 -6.77
N VAL A 361 19.21 -16.04 -5.78
CA VAL A 361 19.51 -15.04 -4.73
C VAL A 361 20.72 -15.49 -3.91
N LEU A 362 20.72 -16.75 -3.47
CA LEU A 362 21.73 -17.28 -2.54
C LEU A 362 23.07 -17.60 -3.23
N LEU A 363 23.06 -17.98 -4.52
CA LEU A 363 24.25 -18.37 -5.28
C LEU A 363 24.92 -17.22 -6.05
N GLY A 364 24.28 -16.05 -6.13
CA GLY A 364 24.77 -14.86 -6.83
C GLY A 364 26.07 -14.25 -6.28
N GLY A 365 26.59 -14.75 -5.15
CA GLY A 365 27.85 -14.33 -4.55
C GLY A 365 29.10 -15.09 -5.01
N LEU A 366 28.99 -16.13 -5.87
CA LEU A 366 30.10 -17.07 -6.08
C LEU A 366 30.60 -17.28 -7.53
N MET A 367 30.12 -16.57 -8.56
CA MET A 367 30.67 -16.73 -9.93
C MET A 367 30.78 -15.42 -10.75
N PRO A 368 31.90 -15.13 -11.45
CA PRO A 368 32.21 -13.77 -11.92
C PRO A 368 31.83 -13.41 -13.37
N SER A 369 31.01 -14.16 -14.12
CA SER A 369 30.85 -13.89 -15.58
C SER A 369 29.44 -13.56 -16.07
N SER A 370 28.42 -13.52 -15.21
CA SER A 370 27.11 -12.92 -15.51
C SER A 370 26.27 -12.88 -14.23
N THR A 371 26.64 -12.00 -13.30
CA THR A 371 25.85 -11.80 -12.08
C THR A 371 24.49 -11.19 -12.46
N PRO A 372 23.36 -11.87 -12.20
CA PRO A 372 22.06 -11.23 -12.33
C PRO A 372 22.01 -10.08 -11.32
N THR A 373 21.61 -8.89 -11.77
CA THR A 373 21.38 -7.75 -10.88
C THR A 373 20.33 -8.13 -9.83
N ILE A 374 20.39 -7.53 -8.64
CA ILE A 374 19.35 -7.72 -7.60
C ILE A 374 17.96 -7.50 -8.19
N ASP A 375 17.81 -6.53 -9.10
CA ASP A 375 16.56 -6.27 -9.84
C ASP A 375 16.11 -7.45 -10.70
N GLY A 376 17.03 -8.13 -11.41
CA GLY A 376 16.72 -9.32 -12.19
C GLY A 376 16.30 -10.51 -11.33
N ILE A 377 16.84 -10.60 -10.12
CA ILE A 377 16.48 -11.64 -9.15
C ILE A 377 15.09 -11.35 -8.56
N LEU A 378 14.82 -10.11 -8.14
CA LEU A 378 13.50 -9.68 -7.63
C LEU A 378 12.42 -9.86 -8.70
N SER A 379 12.71 -9.49 -9.95
CA SER A 379 11.80 -9.71 -11.08
C SER A 379 11.48 -11.20 -11.26
N ALA A 380 12.47 -12.09 -11.14
CA ALA A 380 12.24 -13.54 -11.23
C ALA A 380 11.39 -14.09 -10.07
N VAL A 381 11.61 -13.60 -8.83
CA VAL A 381 10.80 -13.98 -7.67
C VAL A 381 9.36 -13.47 -7.84
N ASN A 382 9.18 -12.20 -8.18
CA ASN A 382 7.86 -11.61 -8.39
C ASN A 382 7.10 -12.31 -9.53
N GLN A 383 7.77 -12.67 -10.62
CA GLN A 383 7.16 -13.44 -11.70
C GLN A 383 6.74 -14.85 -11.23
N ALA A 384 7.60 -15.57 -10.50
CA ALA A 384 7.26 -16.88 -9.98
C ALA A 384 6.09 -16.83 -8.99
N THR A 385 6.07 -15.82 -8.11
CA THR A 385 4.95 -15.56 -7.18
C THR A 385 3.67 -15.24 -7.93
N ALA A 386 3.71 -14.35 -8.92
CA ALA A 386 2.54 -13.98 -9.72
C ALA A 386 1.96 -15.19 -10.49
N ASN A 387 2.82 -16.03 -11.07
CA ASN A 387 2.44 -17.28 -11.73
C ASN A 387 1.74 -18.24 -10.76
N LEU A 388 2.27 -18.38 -9.55
CA LEU A 388 1.72 -19.25 -8.51
C LEU A 388 0.37 -18.74 -8.01
N VAL A 389 0.25 -17.45 -7.71
CA VAL A 389 -1.03 -16.83 -7.29
C VAL A 389 -2.07 -16.94 -8.39
N SER A 390 -1.67 -16.74 -9.65
CA SER A 390 -2.53 -16.91 -10.81
C SER A 390 -3.07 -18.33 -10.90
N PHE A 391 -2.23 -19.34 -10.70
CA PHE A 391 -2.65 -20.74 -10.67
C PHE A 391 -3.62 -21.02 -9.51
N VAL A 392 -3.30 -20.58 -8.29
CA VAL A 392 -4.18 -20.73 -7.12
C VAL A 392 -5.54 -20.11 -7.38
N THR A 393 -5.55 -18.90 -7.94
CA THR A 393 -6.75 -18.15 -8.31
C THR A 393 -7.59 -18.91 -9.33
N ASP A 394 -6.97 -19.46 -10.37
CA ASP A 394 -7.63 -20.22 -11.43
C ASP A 394 -8.29 -21.50 -10.89
N SER A 395 -7.74 -22.07 -9.82
CA SER A 395 -8.22 -23.30 -9.17
C SER A 395 -9.28 -23.08 -8.09
N LEU A 396 -9.55 -21.83 -7.65
CA LEU A 396 -10.48 -21.56 -6.53
C LEU A 396 -11.89 -22.12 -6.75
N GLY A 397 -12.36 -22.16 -7.99
CA GLY A 397 -13.71 -22.60 -8.35
C GLY A 397 -13.96 -24.10 -8.17
N ASP A 398 -12.88 -24.86 -8.05
CA ASP A 398 -12.90 -26.31 -7.84
C ASP A 398 -12.74 -26.69 -6.35
N LEU A 399 -12.54 -25.69 -5.47
CA LEU A 399 -12.38 -25.91 -4.03
C LEU A 399 -13.67 -26.34 -3.34
N ASN A 400 -13.56 -27.28 -2.41
CA ASN A 400 -14.64 -27.65 -1.49
C ASN A 400 -14.69 -26.73 -0.25
N SER A 401 -15.76 -26.84 0.54
CA SER A 401 -15.98 -26.00 1.73
C SER A 401 -14.88 -26.15 2.80
N ALA A 402 -14.36 -27.36 3.00
CA ALA A 402 -13.35 -27.63 4.02
C ALA A 402 -12.00 -26.97 3.65
N THR A 403 -11.57 -27.12 2.39
CA THR A 403 -10.34 -26.50 1.88
C THR A 403 -10.46 -24.99 1.87
N ALA A 404 -11.59 -24.45 1.41
CA ALA A 404 -11.82 -23.00 1.39
C ALA A 404 -11.84 -22.39 2.81
N GLN A 405 -12.43 -23.07 3.80
CA GLN A 405 -12.44 -22.61 5.20
C GLN A 405 -11.03 -22.64 5.80
N THR A 406 -10.26 -23.68 5.49
CA THR A 406 -8.86 -23.79 5.93
C THR A 406 -8.01 -22.65 5.36
N LEU A 407 -8.19 -22.32 4.07
CA LEU A 407 -7.54 -21.19 3.43
C LEU A 407 -7.90 -19.86 4.10
N GLN A 408 -9.18 -19.65 4.43
CA GLN A 408 -9.62 -18.43 5.13
C GLN A 408 -9.07 -18.36 6.56
N GLN A 409 -9.02 -19.45 7.31
CA GLN A 409 -8.47 -19.48 8.68
C GLN A 409 -6.97 -19.18 8.70
N HIS A 410 -6.19 -19.79 7.81
CA HIS A 410 -4.78 -19.48 7.64
C HIS A 410 -4.61 -18.00 7.27
N HIS A 411 -5.48 -17.49 6.41
CA HIS A 411 -5.45 -16.11 5.97
C HIS A 411 -5.82 -15.08 7.08
N GLN A 412 -6.80 -15.39 7.94
CA GLN A 412 -7.13 -14.57 9.12
C GLN A 412 -5.98 -14.54 10.15
N GLN A 413 -5.21 -15.63 10.24
CA GLN A 413 -4.01 -15.71 11.07
C GLN A 413 -2.85 -14.88 10.49
N THR A 414 -2.72 -14.75 9.15
CA THR A 414 -1.67 -13.92 8.52
C THR A 414 -2.03 -12.43 8.43
N THR A 415 -3.32 -12.06 8.46
CA THR A 415 -3.77 -10.65 8.40
C THR A 415 -3.84 -9.95 9.75
N SER A 416 -3.98 -10.69 10.84
CA SER A 416 -3.91 -10.13 12.20
C SER A 416 -2.49 -9.67 12.57
N THR A 417 -1.46 -10.02 11.78
CA THR A 417 -0.05 -9.68 12.03
C THR A 417 0.54 -8.66 11.03
N ASN A 418 -0.11 -8.39 9.89
CA ASN A 418 0.44 -7.57 8.78
C ASN A 418 -0.57 -6.53 8.23
N GLN A 419 -0.85 -5.45 8.99
CA GLN A 419 -1.89 -4.47 8.62
C GLN A 419 -1.45 -3.28 7.73
N THR A 420 -0.22 -3.20 7.19
CA THR A 420 0.24 -1.91 6.61
C THR A 420 0.96 -1.92 5.25
N SER A 421 0.98 -3.01 4.49
CA SER A 421 1.36 -2.95 3.07
C SER A 421 0.65 -4.04 2.29
N SER A 422 -0.52 -3.70 1.76
CA SER A 422 -1.41 -4.64 1.11
C SER A 422 -0.96 -4.89 -0.33
N ASN A 423 -0.35 -6.06 -0.60
CA ASN A 423 -0.09 -6.47 -1.97
C ASN A 423 -1.45 -6.63 -2.70
N PRO A 424 -1.73 -5.85 -3.76
CA PRO A 424 -3.03 -5.85 -4.43
C PRO A 424 -3.40 -7.22 -5.05
N ILE A 425 -2.39 -8.01 -5.44
CA ILE A 425 -2.58 -9.36 -5.97
C ILE A 425 -3.11 -10.28 -4.86
N MET A 426 -2.55 -10.15 -3.66
CA MET A 426 -2.99 -10.94 -2.51
C MET A 426 -4.37 -10.48 -2.02
N ASP A 427 -4.67 -9.19 -2.03
CA ASP A 427 -6.02 -8.70 -1.69
C ASP A 427 -7.11 -9.20 -2.64
N ASP A 428 -6.82 -9.24 -3.94
CA ASP A 428 -7.75 -9.82 -4.91
C ASP A 428 -7.99 -11.31 -4.63
N LEU A 429 -6.93 -12.07 -4.33
CA LEU A 429 -7.05 -13.48 -3.93
C LEU A 429 -7.91 -13.65 -2.68
N ARG A 430 -7.75 -12.78 -1.67
CA ARG A 430 -8.53 -12.78 -0.42
C ARG A 430 -10.01 -12.54 -0.66
N SER A 431 -10.32 -11.54 -1.49
CA SER A 431 -11.69 -11.24 -1.90
C SER A 431 -12.33 -12.46 -2.59
N ARG A 432 -11.60 -13.10 -3.52
CA ARG A 432 -12.08 -14.30 -4.22
C ARG A 432 -12.31 -15.51 -3.29
N ILE A 433 -11.42 -15.76 -2.33
CA ILE A 433 -11.60 -16.84 -1.34
C ILE A 433 -12.87 -16.60 -0.50
N SER A 434 -13.09 -15.36 -0.06
CA SER A 434 -14.27 -14.99 0.72
C SER A 434 -15.55 -15.18 -0.09
N MET A 435 -15.56 -14.74 -1.35
CA MET A 435 -16.67 -14.97 -2.27
C MET A 435 -16.92 -16.44 -2.55
N ARG A 436 -15.87 -17.26 -2.71
CA ARG A 436 -16.00 -18.72 -2.86
C ARG A 436 -16.66 -19.35 -1.63
N LEU A 437 -16.30 -18.90 -0.44
CA LEU A 437 -16.93 -19.38 0.79
C LEU A 437 -18.39 -18.96 0.91
N ALA A 438 -18.71 -17.71 0.57
CA ALA A 438 -20.09 -17.23 0.54
C ALA A 438 -20.95 -18.08 -0.41
N LEU A 439 -20.41 -18.48 -1.58
CA LEU A 439 -21.08 -19.38 -2.52
C LEU A 439 -21.40 -20.77 -1.95
N LEU A 440 -20.48 -21.29 -1.14
CA LEU A 440 -20.59 -22.61 -0.50
C LEU A 440 -21.45 -22.56 0.77
N SER A 441 -21.50 -21.41 1.44
CA SER A 441 -22.37 -21.16 2.58
C SER A 441 -23.81 -20.89 2.11
N ASN A 442 -24.80 -21.52 2.73
CA ASN A 442 -26.21 -21.26 2.42
C ASN A 442 -26.82 -20.21 3.36
N ASN A 443 -26.02 -19.30 3.92
CA ASN A 443 -26.51 -18.33 4.91
C ASN A 443 -27.03 -17.07 4.20
N PRO A 444 -28.35 -16.81 4.22
CA PRO A 444 -28.89 -15.60 3.63
C PRO A 444 -28.56 -14.38 4.51
N PRO A 445 -28.20 -13.22 3.93
CA PRO A 445 -28.07 -11.99 4.71
C PRO A 445 -29.42 -11.62 5.34
N SER A 446 -29.39 -11.22 6.62
CA SER A 446 -30.56 -11.16 7.50
C SER A 446 -31.20 -9.77 7.65
N ALA A 447 -30.83 -8.78 6.84
CA ALA A 447 -31.33 -7.42 7.00
C ALA A 447 -32.47 -7.11 6.00
N PRO A 448 -33.70 -6.84 6.46
CA PRO A 448 -34.75 -6.30 5.60
C PRO A 448 -34.35 -4.89 5.13
N ILE A 449 -34.46 -4.63 3.83
CA ILE A 449 -34.17 -3.32 3.22
C ILE A 449 -35.47 -2.61 2.85
N SER A 450 -35.51 -1.29 3.02
CA SER A 450 -36.60 -0.43 2.57
C SER A 450 -36.09 0.56 1.54
N VAL A 451 -36.77 0.63 0.39
CA VAL A 451 -36.41 1.54 -0.71
C VAL A 451 -37.59 2.42 -1.03
N SER A 452 -37.36 3.73 -1.05
CA SER A 452 -38.32 4.74 -1.49
C SER A 452 -38.10 5.08 -2.95
N PHE A 453 -39.18 5.35 -3.68
CA PHE A 453 -39.13 5.70 -5.11
C PHE A 453 -39.90 7.01 -5.35
N SER A 454 -39.41 7.82 -6.29
CA SER A 454 -40.00 9.10 -6.66
C SER A 454 -40.96 9.01 -7.87
N ASP A 455 -40.86 7.94 -8.66
CA ASP A 455 -41.69 7.66 -9.83
C ASP A 455 -42.80 6.65 -9.50
N THR A 456 -43.76 6.46 -10.40
CA THR A 456 -44.76 5.38 -10.31
C THR A 456 -44.23 4.12 -11.00
N PRO A 457 -44.42 2.91 -10.42
CA PRO A 457 -43.95 1.67 -11.04
C PRO A 457 -44.69 1.39 -12.35
N SER A 458 -43.99 0.84 -13.35
CA SER A 458 -44.60 0.41 -14.61
C SER A 458 -44.49 -1.11 -14.84
N LYS A 459 -45.40 -1.64 -15.66
CA LYS A 459 -45.31 -3.05 -16.13
C LYS A 459 -44.03 -3.23 -16.95
N GLN A 460 -43.37 -4.38 -16.79
CA GLN A 460 -42.14 -4.74 -17.50
C GLN A 460 -40.93 -3.82 -17.22
N GLN A 461 -40.99 -2.99 -16.17
CA GLN A 461 -39.83 -2.23 -15.70
C GLN A 461 -38.80 -3.20 -15.09
N ARG A 462 -37.64 -3.32 -15.73
CA ARG A 462 -36.54 -4.16 -15.22
C ARG A 462 -35.63 -3.41 -14.25
N LEU A 463 -35.28 -2.16 -14.56
CA LEU A 463 -34.37 -1.35 -13.74
C LEU A 463 -35.09 -0.11 -13.23
N ARG A 464 -34.80 0.27 -11.97
CA ARG A 464 -35.40 1.46 -11.34
C ARG A 464 -34.44 2.09 -10.35
N ILE A 465 -34.44 3.42 -10.25
CA ILE A 465 -33.68 4.17 -9.24
C ILE A 465 -34.58 4.42 -8.04
N GLY A 466 -34.09 4.10 -6.86
CA GLY A 466 -34.71 4.43 -5.58
C GLY A 466 -33.74 5.10 -4.62
N LYS A 467 -34.18 5.28 -3.38
CA LYS A 467 -33.33 5.71 -2.27
C LYS A 467 -33.52 4.82 -1.05
N SER A 468 -32.42 4.37 -0.47
CA SER A 468 -32.36 3.67 0.82
C SER A 468 -31.60 4.53 1.81
N SER A 469 -32.22 4.93 2.92
CA SER A 469 -31.61 5.84 3.92
C SER A 469 -30.94 7.07 3.29
N ASP A 470 -31.66 7.76 2.37
CA ASP A 470 -31.19 8.89 1.55
C ASP A 470 -30.04 8.66 0.57
N THR A 471 -29.50 7.43 0.52
CA THR A 471 -28.52 7.05 -0.50
C THR A 471 -29.21 6.53 -1.77
N PRO A 472 -28.80 6.97 -2.97
CA PRO A 472 -29.34 6.47 -4.23
C PRO A 472 -28.96 4.99 -4.45
N VAL A 473 -29.94 4.20 -4.89
CA VAL A 473 -29.80 2.76 -5.14
C VAL A 473 -30.44 2.38 -6.48
N ILE A 474 -29.95 1.30 -7.08
CA ILE A 474 -30.56 0.70 -8.28
C ILE A 474 -31.26 -0.60 -7.88
N VAL A 475 -32.48 -0.78 -8.38
CA VAL A 475 -33.26 -2.00 -8.19
C VAL A 475 -33.39 -2.71 -9.52
N GLU A 476 -32.92 -3.96 -9.58
CA GLU A 476 -33.15 -4.87 -10.70
C GLU A 476 -34.29 -5.85 -10.37
N TYR A 477 -35.38 -5.76 -11.12
CA TYR A 477 -36.56 -6.60 -10.96
C TYR A 477 -36.51 -7.86 -11.81
N VAL A 478 -36.90 -8.96 -11.18
CA VAL A 478 -37.14 -10.26 -11.80
C VAL A 478 -38.60 -10.63 -11.61
N TYR A 479 -39.28 -10.86 -12.73
CA TYR A 479 -40.68 -11.27 -12.75
C TYR A 479 -40.78 -12.79 -12.65
N TYR A 480 -41.78 -13.28 -11.90
CA TYR A 480 -42.09 -14.69 -11.80
C TYR A 480 -43.60 -14.88 -11.98
N ASP A 481 -44.03 -16.05 -12.45
CA ASP A 481 -45.46 -16.34 -12.58
C ASP A 481 -46.01 -16.86 -11.24
N GLU A 482 -47.19 -16.37 -10.84
CA GLU A 482 -47.92 -16.89 -9.68
C GLU A 482 -48.79 -18.11 -10.04
N SER A 483 -48.95 -18.41 -11.33
CA SER A 483 -49.76 -19.54 -11.82
C SER A 483 -49.14 -20.92 -11.56
N GLU A 484 -47.83 -21.00 -11.26
CA GLU A 484 -47.18 -22.23 -10.78
C GLU A 484 -47.60 -22.50 -9.32
N GLN A 485 -48.66 -23.28 -9.15
CA GLN A 485 -49.25 -23.71 -7.86
C GLN A 485 -48.34 -24.58 -6.95
N GLN A 486 -47.02 -24.51 -7.10
CA GLN A 486 -46.08 -25.16 -6.20
C GLN A 486 -45.48 -24.13 -5.25
N GLU A 487 -46.01 -24.05 -4.03
CA GLU A 487 -45.43 -23.28 -2.91
C GLU A 487 -43.91 -23.54 -2.74
N ASN A 488 -43.45 -24.73 -3.13
CA ASN A 488 -42.04 -25.10 -3.19
C ASN A 488 -41.24 -24.31 -4.24
N ALA A 489 -41.80 -24.02 -5.42
CA ALA A 489 -41.11 -23.28 -6.49
C ALA A 489 -40.78 -21.84 -6.08
N GLN A 490 -41.72 -21.15 -5.39
CA GLN A 490 -41.47 -19.83 -4.81
C GLN A 490 -40.40 -19.86 -3.70
N LYS A 491 -40.45 -20.86 -2.80
CA LYS A 491 -39.42 -21.03 -1.78
C LYS A 491 -38.03 -21.25 -2.40
N HIS A 492 -37.94 -22.05 -3.47
CA HIS A 492 -36.70 -22.27 -4.21
C HIS A 492 -36.20 -21.00 -4.91
N LEU A 493 -37.07 -20.22 -5.54
CA LEU A 493 -36.73 -18.94 -6.17
C LEU A 493 -36.19 -17.93 -5.15
N TRP A 494 -36.88 -17.77 -4.02
CA TRP A 494 -36.46 -16.86 -2.95
C TRP A 494 -35.15 -17.31 -2.31
N HIS A 495 -34.98 -18.61 -2.08
CA HIS A 495 -33.72 -19.16 -1.57
C HIS A 495 -32.56 -18.91 -2.55
N GLN A 496 -32.78 -19.09 -3.86
CA GLN A 496 -31.77 -18.80 -4.87
C GLN A 496 -31.42 -17.30 -4.90
N ALA A 497 -32.41 -16.42 -4.81
CA ALA A 497 -32.18 -14.98 -4.82
C ALA A 497 -31.39 -14.53 -3.58
N ASN A 498 -31.64 -15.11 -2.40
CA ASN A 498 -30.83 -14.84 -1.22
C ASN A 498 -29.37 -15.32 -1.35
N ARG A 499 -29.13 -16.47 -2.00
CA ARG A 499 -27.76 -16.94 -2.29
C ARG A 499 -27.02 -15.98 -3.21
N ILE A 500 -27.70 -15.48 -4.25
CA ILE A 500 -27.15 -14.47 -5.16
C ILE A 500 -26.83 -13.19 -4.38
N LEU A 501 -27.73 -12.73 -3.51
CA LEU A 501 -27.49 -11.55 -2.67
C LEU A 501 -26.31 -11.71 -1.72
N ALA A 502 -26.18 -12.85 -1.03
CA ALA A 502 -25.05 -13.13 -0.13
C ALA A 502 -23.72 -12.89 -0.86
N LEU A 503 -23.62 -13.43 -2.08
CA LEU A 503 -22.46 -13.25 -2.91
C LEU A 503 -22.26 -11.82 -3.40
N HIS A 504 -23.33 -11.11 -3.76
CA HIS A 504 -23.27 -9.70 -4.13
C HIS A 504 -22.94 -8.77 -2.94
N SER A 505 -23.17 -9.22 -1.71
CA SER A 505 -22.85 -8.48 -0.48
C SER A 505 -21.38 -8.60 -0.07
N GLU A 506 -20.67 -9.66 -0.51
CA GLU A 506 -19.24 -9.81 -0.20
C GLU A 506 -18.38 -8.65 -0.76
N PRO A 507 -17.30 -8.24 -0.08
CA PRO A 507 -16.34 -7.28 -0.63
C PRO A 507 -15.73 -7.82 -1.93
N LYS A 508 -15.78 -7.01 -3.00
CA LYS A 508 -15.24 -7.38 -4.32
C LYS A 508 -14.22 -6.35 -4.78
N THR A 509 -13.22 -6.82 -5.49
CA THR A 509 -12.35 -5.93 -6.26
C THR A 509 -13.13 -5.31 -7.43
N PRO A 510 -12.70 -4.14 -7.95
CA PRO A 510 -13.35 -3.49 -9.09
C PRO A 510 -13.43 -4.38 -10.34
N PHE A 511 -12.54 -5.37 -10.45
CA PHE A 511 -12.49 -6.30 -11.57
C PHE A 511 -13.71 -7.21 -11.71
N PHE A 512 -14.48 -7.44 -10.64
CA PHE A 512 -15.74 -8.21 -10.73
C PHE A 512 -16.81 -7.52 -11.56
N ARG A 513 -16.70 -6.19 -11.77
CA ARG A 513 -17.66 -5.38 -12.54
C ARG A 513 -19.11 -5.71 -12.20
N SER A 514 -19.42 -5.93 -10.93
CA SER A 514 -20.79 -6.16 -10.46
C SER A 514 -21.10 -5.16 -9.35
N LEU A 515 -22.35 -4.73 -9.28
CA LEU A 515 -22.77 -3.80 -8.24
C LEU A 515 -22.84 -4.51 -6.88
N HIS A 516 -22.51 -3.77 -5.82
CA HIS A 516 -22.57 -4.28 -4.46
C HIS A 516 -24.03 -4.38 -4.01
N GLY A 517 -24.49 -5.60 -3.76
CA GLY A 517 -25.86 -5.90 -3.36
C GLY A 517 -26.05 -5.65 -1.88
N ILE A 518 -27.09 -4.88 -1.54
CA ILE A 518 -27.37 -4.46 -0.16
C ILE A 518 -28.68 -5.04 0.37
N GLY A 519 -29.53 -5.61 -0.49
CA GLY A 519 -30.75 -6.27 -0.04
C GLY A 519 -31.63 -6.82 -1.14
N LEU A 520 -32.68 -7.50 -0.71
CA LEU A 520 -33.76 -8.00 -1.55
C LEU A 520 -35.07 -7.32 -1.15
N LEU A 521 -35.88 -6.95 -2.14
CA LEU A 521 -37.25 -6.50 -1.92
C LEU A 521 -38.24 -7.36 -2.70
N ARG A 522 -39.48 -7.40 -2.22
CA ARG A 522 -40.61 -8.01 -2.92
C ARG A 522 -41.61 -6.92 -3.24
N GLU A 523 -42.11 -6.91 -4.48
CA GLU A 523 -43.11 -5.94 -4.92
C GLU A 523 -44.14 -6.65 -5.78
N THR A 524 -45.43 -6.35 -5.54
CA THR A 524 -46.55 -6.99 -6.24
C THR A 524 -47.42 -6.00 -7.01
N LEU A 525 -47.10 -4.69 -6.95
CA LEU A 525 -47.92 -3.60 -7.53
C LEU A 525 -48.08 -3.70 -9.06
N CYS A 526 -47.07 -4.21 -9.77
CA CYS A 526 -47.08 -4.39 -11.23
C CYS A 526 -46.98 -5.86 -11.64
N GLY A 527 -47.50 -6.74 -10.78
CA GLY A 527 -47.36 -8.19 -10.88
C GLY A 527 -46.29 -8.74 -9.94
N PRO A 528 -46.27 -10.07 -9.73
CA PRO A 528 -45.28 -10.76 -8.90
C PRO A 528 -43.84 -10.54 -9.37
N ARG A 529 -43.05 -9.82 -8.57
CA ARG A 529 -41.62 -9.62 -8.80
C ARG A 529 -40.82 -9.49 -7.51
N TYR A 530 -39.55 -9.86 -7.58
CA TYR A 530 -38.56 -9.53 -6.56
C TYR A 530 -37.50 -8.61 -7.16
N GLY A 531 -36.90 -7.77 -6.32
CA GLY A 531 -35.90 -6.78 -6.72
C GLY A 531 -34.58 -7.01 -5.98
N PHE A 532 -33.48 -7.11 -6.72
CA PHE A 532 -32.14 -6.99 -6.15
C PHE A 532 -31.82 -5.51 -5.98
N VAL A 533 -31.44 -5.11 -4.77
CA VAL A 533 -31.09 -3.72 -4.46
C VAL A 533 -29.57 -3.59 -4.45
N TYR A 534 -29.06 -2.70 -5.28
CA TYR A 534 -27.66 -2.43 -5.47
C TYR A 534 -27.30 -1.01 -5.02
N SER A 535 -26.21 -0.89 -4.27
CA SER A 535 -25.59 0.40 -3.98
C SER A 535 -24.79 0.90 -5.19
N LEU A 536 -24.68 2.21 -5.32
CA LEU A 536 -23.86 2.82 -6.35
C LEU A 536 -22.36 2.70 -6.00
N PRO A 537 -21.48 2.52 -7.01
CA PRO A 537 -20.04 2.61 -6.83
C PRO A 537 -19.62 3.92 -6.17
N SER A 538 -18.61 3.87 -5.30
CA SER A 538 -18.13 5.03 -4.52
C SER A 538 -17.69 6.22 -5.36
N HIS A 539 -17.10 6.00 -6.54
CA HIS A 539 -16.72 7.08 -7.46
C HIS A 539 -17.92 7.76 -8.14
N LEU A 540 -19.11 7.13 -8.10
CA LEU A 540 -20.37 7.70 -8.56
C LEU A 540 -21.19 8.30 -7.40
N ALA A 541 -20.71 8.17 -6.16
CA ALA A 541 -21.37 8.75 -5.00
C ALA A 541 -21.23 10.28 -5.04
N GLY A 542 -22.33 10.97 -5.37
CA GLY A 542 -22.39 12.44 -5.39
C GLY A 542 -22.53 13.07 -6.79
N THR A 543 -22.38 12.29 -7.87
CA THR A 543 -22.62 12.79 -9.23
C THR A 543 -24.13 12.94 -9.47
N LYS A 544 -24.60 14.17 -9.71
CA LYS A 544 -26.00 14.46 -10.07
C LYS A 544 -26.03 15.40 -11.27
N PRO A 545 -26.83 15.13 -12.32
CA PRO A 545 -27.72 13.97 -12.49
C PRO A 545 -26.96 12.70 -12.94
N LEU A 546 -27.14 11.59 -12.21
CA LEU A 546 -26.65 10.28 -12.60
C LEU A 546 -27.57 9.68 -13.68
N LYS A 547 -27.01 9.32 -14.84
CA LYS A 547 -27.72 8.57 -15.88
C LYS A 547 -27.13 7.16 -15.98
N PHE A 548 -27.95 6.19 -16.35
CA PHE A 548 -27.48 4.86 -16.73
C PHE A 548 -28.22 4.38 -17.97
N THR A 549 -27.63 3.43 -18.66
CA THR A 549 -28.21 2.78 -19.84
C THR A 549 -27.65 1.37 -19.99
N LEU A 550 -28.21 0.58 -20.89
CA LEU A 550 -27.68 -0.74 -21.23
C LEU A 550 -26.76 -0.65 -22.45
N LEU A 551 -25.75 -1.52 -22.52
CA LEU A 551 -24.86 -1.59 -23.68
C LEU A 551 -25.64 -1.88 -24.97
N SER A 552 -26.69 -2.70 -24.92
CA SER A 552 -27.58 -2.93 -26.06
C SER A 552 -28.20 -1.64 -26.60
N ASP A 553 -28.60 -0.73 -25.71
CA ASP A 553 -29.23 0.52 -26.09
C ASP A 553 -28.19 1.50 -26.64
N LEU A 554 -26.99 1.54 -26.05
CA LEU A 554 -25.87 2.34 -26.57
C LEU A 554 -25.44 1.91 -27.97
N LEU A 555 -25.34 0.60 -28.22
CA LEU A 555 -25.01 0.05 -29.54
C LEU A 555 -26.04 0.45 -30.60
N ALA A 556 -27.29 0.72 -30.21
CA ALA A 556 -28.34 1.18 -31.11
C ALA A 556 -28.37 2.71 -31.27
N GLN A 557 -28.06 3.45 -30.22
CA GLN A 557 -28.19 4.92 -30.16
C GLN A 557 -26.94 5.65 -30.68
N LEU A 558 -25.73 5.15 -30.36
CA LEU A 558 -24.48 5.81 -30.71
C LEU A 558 -23.95 5.32 -32.06
N LYS A 559 -23.79 6.25 -33.01
CA LYS A 559 -23.31 5.94 -34.37
C LYS A 559 -21.82 5.56 -34.41
N ALA A 560 -21.00 6.16 -33.54
CA ALA A 560 -19.56 5.94 -33.51
C ALA A 560 -19.03 6.11 -32.08
N VAL A 561 -18.11 5.22 -31.69
CA VAL A 561 -17.41 5.23 -30.40
C VAL A 561 -15.93 4.90 -30.65
N PRO A 562 -14.99 5.56 -29.94
CA PRO A 562 -13.57 5.32 -30.13
C PRO A 562 -13.19 3.84 -29.93
N LEU A 563 -12.22 3.35 -30.70
CA LEU A 563 -11.83 1.94 -30.66
C LEU A 563 -11.24 1.56 -29.30
N GLU A 564 -10.44 2.43 -28.71
CA GLU A 564 -9.85 2.29 -27.39
C GLU A 564 -10.91 2.11 -26.30
N ALA A 565 -12.03 2.84 -26.37
CA ALA A 565 -13.14 2.68 -25.44
C ALA A 565 -13.82 1.32 -25.61
N ARG A 566 -14.04 0.88 -26.87
CA ARG A 566 -14.59 -0.45 -27.17
C ARG A 566 -13.71 -1.58 -26.63
N ILE A 567 -12.39 -1.46 -26.82
CA ILE A 567 -11.40 -2.43 -26.32
C ILE A 567 -11.36 -2.41 -24.79
N ALA A 568 -11.41 -1.24 -24.15
CA ALA A 568 -11.43 -1.13 -22.70
C ALA A 568 -12.69 -1.78 -22.09
N THR A 569 -13.88 -1.55 -22.68
CA THR A 569 -15.12 -2.23 -22.27
C THR A 569 -15.00 -3.75 -22.43
N ALA A 570 -14.51 -4.21 -23.59
CA ALA A 570 -14.31 -5.62 -23.87
C ALA A 570 -13.39 -6.29 -22.84
N ARG A 571 -12.23 -5.66 -22.56
CA ARG A 571 -11.29 -6.11 -21.55
C ARG A 571 -11.93 -6.19 -20.16
N ALA A 572 -12.61 -5.13 -19.74
CA ALA A 572 -13.27 -5.09 -18.43
C ALA A 572 -14.32 -6.20 -18.28
N LEU A 573 -15.06 -6.55 -19.35
CA LEU A 573 -16.01 -7.67 -19.34
C LEU A 573 -15.31 -9.03 -19.33
N CYS A 574 -14.21 -9.20 -20.06
CA CYS A 574 -13.39 -10.41 -20.01
C CYS A 574 -12.81 -10.64 -18.60
N ASP A 575 -12.27 -9.59 -17.98
CA ASP A 575 -11.79 -9.61 -16.60
C ASP A 575 -12.93 -10.01 -15.66
N ALA A 576 -14.11 -9.39 -15.77
CA ALA A 576 -15.25 -9.71 -14.94
C ALA A 576 -15.65 -11.20 -15.02
N VAL A 577 -15.74 -11.75 -16.24
CA VAL A 577 -16.05 -13.17 -16.44
C VAL A 577 -14.96 -14.08 -15.87
N LEU A 578 -13.69 -13.72 -16.02
CA LEU A 578 -12.57 -14.44 -15.39
C LEU A 578 -12.69 -14.44 -13.86
N HIS A 579 -13.03 -13.31 -13.25
CA HIS A 579 -13.19 -13.23 -11.78
C HIS A 579 -14.39 -14.03 -11.27
N LEU A 580 -15.51 -14.00 -12.00
CA LEU A 580 -16.68 -14.83 -11.67
C LEU A 580 -16.34 -16.33 -11.78
N HIS A 581 -15.72 -16.74 -12.88
CA HIS A 581 -15.42 -18.15 -13.12
C HIS A 581 -14.33 -18.70 -12.20
N SER A 582 -13.39 -17.86 -11.75
CA SER A 582 -12.34 -18.27 -10.82
C SER A 582 -12.91 -18.69 -9.47
N ILE A 583 -14.02 -18.08 -9.00
CA ILE A 583 -14.70 -18.50 -7.75
C ILE A 583 -15.76 -19.59 -7.98
N GLY A 584 -15.87 -20.10 -9.22
CA GLY A 584 -16.86 -21.09 -9.59
C GLY A 584 -18.30 -20.54 -9.68
N TRP A 585 -18.45 -19.24 -9.92
CA TRP A 585 -19.73 -18.59 -10.18
C TRP A 585 -19.89 -18.36 -11.68
N TYR A 586 -21.03 -18.78 -12.24
CA TYR A 586 -21.33 -18.56 -13.64
C TYR A 586 -22.52 -17.60 -13.77
N HIS A 587 -22.42 -16.69 -14.73
CA HIS A 587 -23.43 -15.67 -14.99
C HIS A 587 -24.65 -16.25 -15.72
N LYS A 588 -24.40 -17.12 -16.71
CA LYS A 588 -25.37 -17.98 -17.42
C LYS A 588 -26.31 -17.27 -18.40
N ASN A 589 -26.38 -15.95 -18.31
CA ASN A 589 -27.20 -15.06 -19.15
C ASN A 589 -26.38 -13.85 -19.66
N LEU A 590 -25.13 -14.05 -20.09
CA LEU A 590 -24.31 -12.94 -20.61
C LEU A 590 -24.86 -12.45 -21.96
N ARG A 591 -25.08 -11.13 -22.07
CA ARG A 591 -25.50 -10.43 -23.30
C ARG A 591 -25.32 -8.92 -23.11
N SER A 592 -25.32 -8.16 -24.21
CA SER A 592 -25.24 -6.68 -24.17
C SER A 592 -26.39 -6.03 -23.38
N ALA A 593 -27.58 -6.65 -23.32
CA ALA A 593 -28.68 -6.17 -22.47
C ALA A 593 -28.48 -6.39 -20.96
N ASN A 594 -27.39 -7.06 -20.57
CA ASN A 594 -27.02 -7.35 -19.18
C ASN A 594 -25.72 -6.64 -18.77
N VAL A 595 -25.35 -5.59 -19.51
CA VAL A 595 -24.22 -4.72 -19.21
C VAL A 595 -24.76 -3.31 -19.01
N LEU A 596 -24.65 -2.79 -17.80
CA LEU A 596 -25.02 -1.45 -17.38
C LEU A 596 -23.84 -0.49 -17.56
N ILE A 597 -24.09 0.66 -18.17
CA ILE A 597 -23.12 1.74 -18.37
C ILE A 597 -23.66 2.99 -17.68
N PHE A 598 -22.81 3.64 -16.87
CA PHE A 598 -23.14 4.91 -16.23
C PHE A 598 -22.70 6.08 -17.09
N GLY A 599 -23.38 7.22 -16.93
CA GLY A 599 -23.03 8.46 -17.60
C GLY A 599 -23.31 9.68 -16.74
N THR A 600 -22.69 10.78 -17.12
CA THR A 600 -22.91 12.09 -16.51
C THR A 600 -23.83 12.92 -17.41
N SER A 601 -24.72 13.71 -16.80
CA SER A 601 -25.48 14.70 -17.56
C SER A 601 -24.79 16.04 -17.42
N GLU A 602 -24.15 16.52 -18.49
CA GLU A 602 -23.83 17.94 -18.57
C GLU A 602 -25.13 18.76 -18.70
N THR A 603 -25.16 19.92 -18.03
CA THR A 603 -26.21 20.93 -18.17
C THR A 603 -26.36 21.33 -19.63
N GLU A 604 -27.60 21.40 -20.08
CA GLU A 604 -28.02 21.79 -21.42
C GLU A 604 -27.33 23.09 -21.87
N VAL A 605 -26.25 22.99 -22.66
CA VAL A 605 -25.83 24.09 -23.51
C VAL A 605 -26.70 23.99 -24.76
N GLU A 606 -27.83 24.69 -24.73
CA GLU A 606 -28.65 24.92 -25.90
C GLU A 606 -27.80 25.57 -27.01
N SER A 607 -28.00 25.12 -28.26
CA SER A 607 -27.48 25.69 -29.52
C SER A 607 -26.18 25.10 -30.09
N LYS A 608 -26.10 23.78 -30.38
CA LYS A 608 -25.10 23.25 -31.34
C LYS A 608 -25.65 22.13 -32.23
N GLY A 609 -25.13 22.08 -33.47
CA GLY A 609 -25.59 21.20 -34.57
C GLY A 609 -25.37 19.69 -34.34
N GLU A 610 -26.05 18.87 -35.15
CA GLU A 610 -26.18 17.41 -34.98
C GLU A 610 -24.85 16.64 -34.94
N GLU A 611 -23.80 17.10 -35.62
CA GLU A 611 -22.49 16.42 -35.64
C GLU A 611 -21.69 16.60 -34.34
N GLN A 612 -21.79 17.77 -33.70
CA GLN A 612 -21.14 18.03 -32.40
C GLN A 612 -21.85 17.28 -31.26
N ARG A 613 -23.18 17.15 -31.34
CA ARG A 613 -24.00 16.38 -30.39
C ARG A 613 -23.61 14.90 -30.30
N ASN A 614 -23.20 14.27 -31.41
CA ASN A 614 -22.78 12.86 -31.39
C ASN A 614 -21.39 12.63 -30.78
N LYS A 615 -20.45 13.58 -30.92
CA LYS A 615 -19.13 13.52 -30.27
C LYS A 615 -19.24 13.74 -28.76
N GLU A 616 -20.02 14.74 -28.32
CA GLU A 616 -20.25 15.04 -26.89
C GLU A 616 -21.11 13.95 -26.21
N ASN A 617 -22.06 13.33 -26.90
CA ASN A 617 -22.83 12.21 -26.34
C ASN A 617 -21.99 10.95 -26.12
N SER A 618 -20.91 10.71 -26.88
CA SER A 618 -20.02 9.57 -26.65
C SER A 618 -19.10 9.78 -25.45
N THR A 619 -18.76 11.02 -25.09
CA THR A 619 -17.89 11.33 -23.93
C THR A 619 -18.63 11.30 -22.60
N ASN A 620 -19.97 11.40 -22.64
CA ASN A 620 -20.80 11.42 -21.43
C ASN A 620 -21.05 10.04 -20.81
N TRP A 621 -20.75 8.95 -21.52
CA TRP A 621 -20.90 7.59 -21.02
C TRP A 621 -19.55 6.98 -20.64
N ASP A 622 -19.46 6.43 -19.43
CA ASP A 622 -18.25 5.77 -18.94
C ASP A 622 -18.20 4.31 -19.41
N LEU A 623 -17.68 4.13 -20.63
CA LEU A 623 -17.44 2.81 -21.21
C LEU A 623 -16.26 2.06 -20.56
N THR A 624 -15.45 2.72 -19.73
CA THR A 624 -14.30 2.09 -19.05
C THR A 624 -14.71 1.34 -17.79
N ASN A 625 -15.88 1.66 -17.23
CA ASN A 625 -16.46 0.99 -16.07
C ASN A 625 -17.83 0.36 -16.38
N PRO A 626 -17.89 -0.73 -17.17
CA PRO A 626 -19.13 -1.47 -17.36
C PRO A 626 -19.49 -2.29 -16.12
N TYR A 627 -20.79 -2.52 -15.89
CA TYR A 627 -21.29 -3.35 -14.79
C TYR A 627 -22.22 -4.46 -15.28
N LEU A 628 -21.91 -5.70 -14.95
CA LEU A 628 -22.76 -6.86 -15.17
C LEU A 628 -23.98 -6.81 -14.23
N ILE A 629 -25.14 -7.13 -14.80
CA ILE A 629 -26.44 -7.30 -14.12
C ILE A 629 -27.17 -8.51 -14.71
N GLY A 630 -28.34 -8.90 -14.21
CA GLY A 630 -29.06 -10.07 -14.72
C GLY A 630 -28.50 -11.39 -14.16
N PHE A 631 -28.19 -11.37 -12.87
CA PHE A 631 -27.72 -12.53 -12.10
C PHE A 631 -28.87 -13.43 -11.63
N ASP A 632 -30.11 -13.17 -12.02
CA ASP A 632 -31.32 -13.95 -11.73
C ASP A 632 -31.17 -15.44 -12.09
N CYS A 633 -30.47 -15.68 -13.20
CA CYS A 633 -30.12 -17.00 -13.65
C CYS A 633 -28.76 -17.49 -13.14
N SER A 634 -27.97 -16.67 -12.45
CA SER A 634 -26.62 -17.06 -12.00
C SER A 634 -26.68 -18.15 -10.92
N ARG A 635 -25.70 -19.06 -10.91
CA ARG A 635 -25.56 -20.06 -9.82
C ARG A 635 -24.15 -20.67 -9.77
N PRO A 636 -23.70 -21.15 -8.60
CA PRO A 636 -22.43 -21.87 -8.49
C PRO A 636 -22.38 -23.13 -9.36
N SER A 637 -21.16 -23.63 -9.56
CA SER A 637 -20.83 -24.76 -10.44
C SER A 637 -21.45 -26.11 -10.07
N ASP A 638 -21.81 -26.28 -8.80
CA ASP A 638 -22.36 -27.49 -8.18
C ASP A 638 -23.90 -27.49 -8.07
N ALA A 639 -24.57 -26.36 -8.34
CA ALA A 639 -26.02 -26.24 -8.25
C ALA A 639 -26.74 -26.95 -9.41
N GLU A 640 -27.87 -27.59 -9.11
CA GLU A 640 -28.75 -28.22 -10.12
C GLU A 640 -29.12 -27.21 -11.22
N THR A 641 -28.99 -27.64 -12.48
CA THR A 641 -29.40 -26.81 -13.62
C THR A 641 -30.92 -26.87 -13.71
N ARG A 642 -31.61 -25.72 -13.63
CA ARG A 642 -33.03 -25.65 -14.02
C ARG A 642 -33.16 -26.22 -15.44
N ASN A 643 -33.81 -27.38 -15.56
CA ASN A 643 -34.04 -28.08 -16.82
C ASN A 643 -35.15 -27.39 -17.65
N THR A 644 -35.19 -26.05 -17.62
CA THR A 644 -36.16 -25.26 -18.38
C THR A 644 -35.61 -25.04 -19.78
N VAL A 645 -36.26 -25.65 -20.77
CA VAL A 645 -35.95 -25.42 -22.18
C VAL A 645 -36.52 -24.06 -22.57
N ASP A 646 -35.68 -23.18 -23.07
CA ASP A 646 -36.11 -21.87 -23.59
C ASP A 646 -36.17 -21.94 -25.12
N PHE A 647 -37.33 -21.64 -25.67
CA PHE A 647 -37.57 -21.64 -27.10
C PHE A 647 -37.43 -20.23 -27.72
N SER A 648 -37.16 -19.20 -26.91
CA SER A 648 -36.91 -17.83 -27.37
C SER A 648 -35.64 -17.76 -28.22
N ILE A 649 -35.79 -17.62 -29.54
CA ILE A 649 -34.65 -17.42 -30.44
C ILE A 649 -33.88 -16.14 -30.07
N LYS A 650 -34.58 -15.10 -29.60
CA LYS A 650 -33.99 -13.82 -29.15
C LYS A 650 -32.92 -14.02 -28.06
N ASP A 651 -33.08 -15.04 -27.22
CA ASP A 651 -32.15 -15.34 -26.13
C ASP A 651 -31.20 -16.49 -26.49
N ASN A 652 -31.65 -17.43 -27.32
CA ASN A 652 -30.82 -18.54 -27.80
C ASN A 652 -29.66 -18.09 -28.69
N ILE A 653 -29.78 -16.97 -29.42
CA ILE A 653 -28.66 -16.44 -30.22
C ILE A 653 -27.43 -16.05 -29.38
N TYR A 654 -27.55 -15.88 -28.06
CA TYR A 654 -26.40 -15.67 -27.15
C TYR A 654 -25.92 -16.96 -26.47
N ARG A 655 -26.60 -18.10 -26.70
CA ARG A 655 -26.31 -19.37 -26.03
C ARG A 655 -25.48 -20.29 -26.92
N HIS A 656 -24.63 -21.06 -26.26
CA HIS A 656 -23.84 -22.10 -26.91
C HIS A 656 -24.71 -23.10 -27.69
N PRO A 657 -24.29 -23.56 -28.88
CA PRO A 657 -25.04 -24.48 -29.75
C PRO A 657 -25.64 -25.70 -29.04
N GLU A 658 -24.90 -26.31 -28.11
CA GLU A 658 -25.35 -27.51 -27.37
C GLU A 658 -26.57 -27.27 -26.46
N ARG A 659 -26.83 -26.01 -26.11
CA ARG A 659 -27.94 -25.60 -25.23
C ARG A 659 -29.20 -25.21 -26.00
N TRP A 660 -29.20 -25.29 -27.34
CA TRP A 660 -30.37 -24.97 -28.13
C TRP A 660 -31.39 -26.12 -28.07
N GLY A 661 -32.59 -25.82 -27.55
CA GLY A 661 -33.71 -26.77 -27.54
C GLY A 661 -33.50 -28.03 -26.69
N ARG A 662 -32.48 -28.07 -25.84
CA ARG A 662 -32.13 -29.22 -24.99
C ARG A 662 -31.72 -28.75 -23.60
N SER A 663 -32.05 -29.53 -22.57
CA SER A 663 -31.43 -29.33 -21.27
C SER A 663 -30.03 -29.93 -21.27
N ALA A 664 -29.03 -29.09 -21.03
CA ALA A 664 -27.64 -29.50 -20.85
C ALA A 664 -27.08 -28.85 -19.58
N ARG A 665 -26.26 -29.60 -18.83
CA ARG A 665 -25.57 -29.06 -17.65
C ARG A 665 -24.76 -27.83 -18.07
N PHE A 666 -24.87 -26.75 -17.31
CA PHE A 666 -24.11 -25.54 -17.61
C PHE A 666 -22.62 -25.72 -17.29
N ASP A 667 -21.76 -25.28 -18.19
CA ASP A 667 -20.30 -25.25 -18.03
C ASP A 667 -19.70 -23.88 -18.44
N LYS A 668 -18.47 -23.58 -18.01
CA LYS A 668 -17.73 -22.32 -18.21
C LYS A 668 -17.74 -21.86 -19.66
N ARG A 669 -17.54 -22.79 -20.60
CA ARG A 669 -17.56 -22.54 -22.06
C ARG A 669 -18.84 -21.88 -22.55
N HIS A 670 -19.98 -22.06 -21.88
CA HIS A 670 -21.23 -21.41 -22.28
C HIS A 670 -21.22 -19.90 -22.01
N ASP A 671 -20.63 -19.47 -20.90
CA ASP A 671 -20.43 -18.04 -20.61
C ASP A 671 -19.36 -17.46 -21.53
N LEU A 672 -18.29 -18.22 -21.81
CA LEU A 672 -17.25 -17.79 -22.76
C LEU A 672 -17.79 -17.61 -24.17
N TYR A 673 -18.66 -18.50 -24.63
CA TYR A 673 -19.33 -18.36 -25.92
C TYR A 673 -20.16 -17.08 -26.00
N ALA A 674 -20.96 -16.81 -24.96
CA ALA A 674 -21.75 -15.58 -24.86
C ALA A 674 -20.85 -14.33 -24.79
N LEU A 675 -19.72 -14.41 -24.10
CA LEU A 675 -18.70 -13.35 -24.08
C LEU A 675 -18.12 -13.11 -25.48
N GLY A 676 -17.80 -14.17 -26.25
CA GLY A 676 -17.34 -14.05 -27.63
C GLY A 676 -18.33 -13.32 -28.55
N ILE A 677 -19.63 -13.50 -28.30
CA ILE A 677 -20.68 -12.74 -28.99
C ILE A 677 -20.67 -11.27 -28.58
N ILE A 678 -20.56 -10.96 -27.29
CA ILE A 678 -20.45 -9.56 -26.82
C ILE A 678 -19.20 -8.89 -27.40
N LEU A 679 -18.08 -9.62 -27.48
CA LEU A 679 -16.85 -9.14 -28.13
C LEU A 679 -17.11 -8.81 -29.61
N LEU A 680 -17.83 -9.68 -30.32
CA LEU A 680 -18.25 -9.43 -31.71
C LEU A 680 -19.13 -8.16 -31.82
N GLU A 681 -20.11 -8.00 -30.92
CA GLU A 681 -20.99 -6.82 -30.87
C GLU A 681 -20.21 -5.52 -30.62
N LEU A 682 -19.30 -5.52 -29.65
CA LEU A 682 -18.45 -4.38 -29.30
C LEU A 682 -17.48 -4.03 -30.42
N GLY A 683 -16.77 -5.02 -30.95
CA GLY A 683 -15.76 -4.78 -31.99
C GLY A 683 -16.37 -4.31 -33.30
N CYS A 684 -17.54 -4.84 -33.69
CA CYS A 684 -18.30 -4.35 -34.85
C CYS A 684 -19.13 -3.09 -34.54
N TRP A 685 -19.22 -2.69 -33.26
CA TRP A 685 -20.14 -1.67 -32.76
C TRP A 685 -21.56 -1.81 -33.31
N ARG A 686 -22.09 -3.04 -33.27
CA ARG A 686 -23.39 -3.39 -33.84
C ARG A 686 -24.00 -4.55 -33.06
N MET A 687 -25.27 -4.43 -32.70
CA MET A 687 -25.99 -5.53 -32.06
C MET A 687 -26.07 -6.76 -32.97
N LEU A 688 -25.98 -7.94 -32.37
CA LEU A 688 -25.98 -9.22 -33.09
C LEU A 688 -27.23 -9.40 -33.96
N PRO A 689 -28.49 -9.18 -33.50
CA PRO A 689 -29.68 -9.27 -34.35
C PRO A 689 -29.60 -8.39 -35.62
N ASN A 690 -28.91 -7.25 -35.52
CA ASN A 690 -28.77 -6.34 -36.65
C ASN A 690 -27.75 -6.84 -37.67
N MET A 691 -26.90 -7.82 -37.34
CA MET A 691 -25.94 -8.42 -38.28
C MET A 691 -26.59 -9.41 -39.24
N ASP A 692 -27.84 -9.80 -39.00
CA ASP A 692 -28.61 -10.68 -39.89
C ASP A 692 -28.88 -10.01 -41.24
N ALA A 693 -28.40 -10.63 -42.32
CA ALA A 693 -28.59 -10.15 -43.69
C ALA A 693 -30.09 -10.09 -44.06
N LYS A 694 -30.93 -10.96 -43.49
CA LYS A 694 -32.39 -10.98 -43.72
C LYS A 694 -33.14 -9.94 -42.90
N ARG A 695 -32.47 -9.23 -41.98
CA ARG A 695 -33.05 -8.24 -41.06
C ARG A 695 -34.22 -8.77 -40.21
N ARG A 696 -34.19 -10.06 -39.88
CA ARG A 696 -35.18 -10.73 -39.02
C ARG A 696 -34.60 -11.11 -37.67
N GLY A 697 -33.39 -10.63 -37.34
CA GLY A 697 -32.73 -10.93 -36.06
C GLY A 697 -32.48 -12.42 -35.85
N PHE A 698 -32.19 -13.17 -36.93
CA PHE A 698 -32.00 -14.62 -36.91
C PHE A 698 -33.21 -15.44 -36.45
N GLN A 699 -34.42 -14.88 -36.41
CA GLN A 699 -35.64 -15.61 -36.03
C GLN A 699 -35.93 -16.84 -36.91
N ASP A 700 -35.41 -16.87 -38.14
CA ASP A 700 -35.58 -17.97 -39.10
C ASP A 700 -34.54 -19.09 -38.89
N VAL A 701 -33.51 -18.88 -38.07
CA VAL A 701 -32.47 -19.89 -37.86
C VAL A 701 -33.00 -21.00 -36.97
N ARG A 702 -32.82 -22.24 -37.43
CA ARG A 702 -33.24 -23.47 -36.73
C ARG A 702 -32.06 -24.34 -36.35
N ASP A 703 -30.97 -24.27 -37.13
CA ASP A 703 -29.75 -25.02 -36.88
C ASP A 703 -28.70 -24.14 -36.16
N PRO A 704 -28.33 -24.48 -34.91
CA PRO A 704 -27.30 -23.76 -34.17
C PRO A 704 -25.90 -23.87 -34.81
N GLY A 705 -25.61 -24.93 -35.57
CA GLY A 705 -24.34 -25.11 -36.26
C GLY A 705 -24.15 -24.06 -37.37
N VAL A 706 -25.19 -23.84 -38.18
CA VAL A 706 -25.20 -22.79 -39.21
C VAL A 706 -25.02 -21.40 -38.59
N PHE A 707 -25.69 -21.15 -37.45
CA PHE A 707 -25.54 -19.89 -36.74
C PHE A 707 -24.12 -19.68 -36.23
N HIS A 708 -23.52 -20.72 -35.66
CA HIS A 708 -22.16 -20.68 -35.17
C HIS A 708 -21.14 -20.40 -36.28
N ASP A 709 -21.28 -21.07 -37.42
CA ASP A 709 -20.38 -20.87 -38.57
C ASP A 709 -20.49 -19.43 -39.10
N PHE A 710 -21.69 -18.82 -39.05
CA PHE A 710 -21.87 -17.40 -39.33
C PHE A 710 -21.10 -16.50 -38.36
N LEU A 711 -21.10 -16.79 -37.05
CA LEU A 711 -20.36 -16.01 -36.06
C LEU A 711 -18.86 -16.10 -36.30
N LEU A 712 -18.31 -17.30 -36.51
CA LEU A 712 -16.89 -17.51 -36.80
C LEU A 712 -16.48 -16.79 -38.09
N LYS A 713 -17.27 -16.91 -39.16
CA LYS A 713 -17.01 -16.20 -40.42
C LYS A 713 -17.01 -14.69 -40.21
N THR A 714 -17.97 -14.16 -39.45
CA THR A 714 -18.05 -12.72 -39.14
C THR A 714 -16.84 -12.27 -38.32
N ALA A 715 -16.43 -13.07 -37.34
CA ALA A 715 -15.25 -12.81 -36.52
C ALA A 715 -13.95 -12.89 -37.33
N ALA A 716 -13.85 -13.76 -38.34
CA ALA A 716 -12.66 -13.90 -39.18
C ALA A 716 -12.56 -12.85 -40.29
N GLU A 717 -13.68 -12.43 -40.88
CA GLU A 717 -13.66 -11.54 -42.06
C GLU A 717 -13.93 -10.07 -41.73
N LYS A 718 -14.87 -9.78 -40.81
CA LYS A 718 -15.31 -8.40 -40.54
C LYS A 718 -14.64 -7.79 -39.32
N LEU A 719 -14.45 -8.58 -38.28
CA LEU A 719 -13.89 -8.09 -37.02
C LEU A 719 -12.43 -7.60 -37.14
N PRO A 720 -11.54 -8.20 -37.96
CA PRO A 720 -10.18 -7.66 -38.15
C PRO A 720 -10.19 -6.25 -38.73
N HIS A 721 -11.12 -5.97 -39.63
CA HIS A 721 -11.30 -4.63 -40.19
C HIS A 721 -11.86 -3.66 -39.15
N ALA A 722 -12.81 -4.09 -38.30
CA ALA A 722 -13.51 -3.23 -37.36
C ALA A 722 -12.74 -2.93 -36.05
N ALA A 723 -11.92 -3.88 -35.58
CA ALA A 723 -11.25 -3.82 -34.28
C ALA A 723 -9.82 -4.40 -34.26
N GLY A 724 -9.29 -4.86 -35.39
CA GLY A 724 -7.94 -5.41 -35.50
C GLY A 724 -7.86 -6.94 -35.36
N THR A 725 -6.77 -7.52 -35.84
CA THR A 725 -6.55 -8.98 -35.90
C THR A 725 -6.46 -9.61 -34.52
N ARG A 726 -5.77 -8.97 -33.56
CA ARG A 726 -5.67 -9.47 -32.18
C ARG A 726 -7.03 -9.55 -31.50
N TYR A 727 -7.86 -8.52 -31.66
CA TYR A 727 -9.24 -8.51 -31.14
C TYR A 727 -10.09 -9.62 -31.77
N SER A 728 -9.95 -9.84 -33.08
CA SER A 728 -10.60 -10.94 -33.79
C SER A 728 -10.21 -12.31 -33.23
N TRP A 729 -8.93 -12.54 -32.95
CA TRP A 729 -8.44 -13.77 -32.32
C TRP A 729 -9.05 -13.98 -30.93
N ALA A 730 -9.13 -12.94 -30.10
CA ALA A 730 -9.77 -13.02 -28.78
C ALA A 730 -11.23 -13.48 -28.88
N ALA A 731 -12.02 -12.88 -29.78
CA ALA A 731 -13.41 -13.26 -29.99
C ALA A 731 -13.56 -14.69 -30.53
N MET A 732 -12.72 -15.11 -31.49
CA MET A 732 -12.74 -16.46 -32.03
C MET A 732 -12.33 -17.51 -30.99
N ALA A 733 -11.37 -17.22 -30.13
CA ALA A 733 -10.97 -18.10 -29.04
C ALA A 733 -12.14 -18.38 -28.08
N CYS A 734 -12.96 -17.37 -27.79
CA CYS A 734 -14.19 -17.54 -27.00
C CYS A 734 -15.30 -18.31 -27.74
N LEU A 735 -15.35 -18.21 -29.07
CA LEU A 735 -16.38 -18.83 -29.92
C LEU A 735 -16.03 -20.25 -30.38
N ALA A 736 -14.90 -20.84 -30.03
CA ALA A 736 -14.52 -22.16 -30.55
C ALA A 736 -15.51 -23.27 -30.13
N LYS A 737 -15.90 -24.17 -31.06
CA LYS A 737 -16.83 -25.29 -30.79
C LYS A 737 -16.31 -26.27 -29.74
N ALA A 738 -15.00 -26.53 -29.78
CA ALA A 738 -14.32 -27.42 -28.86
C ALA A 738 -12.93 -26.86 -28.61
N HIS A 739 -12.46 -27.06 -27.38
CA HIS A 739 -11.06 -26.86 -27.03
C HIS A 739 -10.48 -28.25 -26.74
N PRO A 740 -10.02 -29.00 -27.75
CA PRO A 740 -9.65 -30.41 -27.58
C PRO A 740 -8.55 -30.63 -26.53
N GLN A 741 -7.76 -29.59 -26.26
CA GLN A 741 -6.72 -29.62 -25.23
C GLN A 741 -7.25 -29.36 -23.80
N ILE A 742 -8.47 -28.82 -23.64
CA ILE A 742 -9.06 -28.35 -22.37
C ILE A 742 -10.33 -29.16 -22.01
N GLU A 743 -10.96 -29.81 -22.99
CA GLU A 743 -12.19 -30.58 -22.80
C GLU A 743 -11.96 -31.79 -21.87
N GLY A 744 -12.75 -31.89 -20.79
CA GLY A 744 -12.59 -32.92 -19.75
C GLY A 744 -11.56 -32.59 -18.66
N GLU A 745 -10.93 -31.42 -18.72
CA GLU A 745 -9.93 -30.97 -17.75
C GLU A 745 -10.52 -30.08 -16.65
N GLU A 746 -9.73 -29.84 -15.60
CA GLU A 746 -10.14 -29.04 -14.45
C GLU A 746 -10.34 -27.55 -14.80
N GLY A 747 -11.11 -26.86 -13.96
CA GLY A 747 -11.62 -25.52 -14.23
C GLY A 747 -10.54 -24.46 -14.42
N TRP A 748 -9.32 -24.68 -13.93
CA TRP A 748 -8.20 -23.75 -14.00
C TRP A 748 -7.67 -23.54 -15.42
N ARG A 749 -7.74 -24.55 -16.31
CA ARG A 749 -7.22 -24.42 -17.68
C ARG A 749 -8.05 -23.48 -18.54
N TRP A 750 -9.35 -23.45 -18.30
CA TRP A 750 -10.24 -22.45 -18.91
C TRP A 750 -9.88 -21.04 -18.47
N GLN A 751 -9.56 -20.84 -17.18
CA GLN A 751 -9.15 -19.53 -16.66
C GLN A 751 -7.82 -19.10 -17.26
N LYS A 752 -6.83 -20.01 -17.28
CA LYS A 752 -5.53 -19.78 -17.92
C LYS A 752 -5.67 -19.40 -19.39
N MET A 753 -6.51 -20.10 -20.17
CA MET A 753 -6.77 -19.77 -21.58
C MET A 753 -7.35 -18.37 -21.73
N VAL A 754 -8.34 -17.99 -20.92
CA VAL A 754 -8.92 -16.64 -20.98
C VAL A 754 -7.86 -15.58 -20.65
N ARG A 755 -7.04 -15.81 -19.62
CA ARG A 755 -5.96 -14.90 -19.24
C ARG A 755 -4.89 -14.75 -20.33
N GLU A 756 -4.33 -15.86 -20.79
CA GLU A 756 -3.15 -15.87 -21.66
C GLU A 756 -3.50 -15.71 -23.15
N THR A 757 -4.73 -16.03 -23.57
CA THR A 757 -5.12 -15.96 -24.99
C THR A 757 -6.09 -14.84 -25.26
N VAL A 758 -7.11 -14.65 -24.42
CA VAL A 758 -8.16 -13.64 -24.67
C VAL A 758 -7.73 -12.27 -24.18
N LEU A 759 -7.35 -12.15 -22.90
CA LEU A 759 -6.96 -10.87 -22.30
C LEU A 759 -5.66 -10.31 -22.88
N GLU A 760 -4.64 -11.15 -23.07
CA GLU A 760 -3.40 -10.75 -23.74
C GLU A 760 -3.65 -10.22 -25.16
N CYS A 761 -4.58 -10.79 -25.92
CA CYS A 761 -4.92 -10.28 -27.25
C CYS A 761 -5.60 -8.90 -27.20
N LEU A 762 -6.28 -8.57 -26.10
CA LEU A 762 -6.92 -7.26 -25.89
C LEU A 762 -5.94 -6.23 -25.29
N ASP A 763 -4.80 -6.65 -24.74
CA ASP A 763 -3.76 -5.76 -24.23
C ASP A 763 -2.97 -5.10 -25.36
N VAL A 764 -3.29 -3.84 -25.63
CA VAL A 764 -2.50 -2.97 -26.51
C VAL A 764 -1.34 -2.37 -25.72
N GLY A 765 -0.38 -3.19 -25.31
CA GLY A 765 0.96 -2.70 -24.98
C GLY A 765 1.66 -2.20 -26.25
N PRO A 766 2.62 -1.24 -26.16
CA PRO A 766 3.46 -0.91 -27.30
C PRO A 766 4.13 -2.21 -27.76
N VAL A 767 3.94 -2.55 -29.04
CA VAL A 767 4.69 -3.65 -29.67
C VAL A 767 6.16 -3.31 -29.46
N SER A 768 6.85 -4.09 -28.64
CA SER A 768 8.31 -4.06 -28.58
C SER A 768 8.80 -4.37 -29.99
N THR A 769 9.22 -3.33 -30.69
CA THR A 769 9.86 -3.37 -32.01
C THR A 769 11.17 -4.11 -31.95
#